data_AF-A0A7G2EHH8-F1
#
_entry.id   AF-A0A7G2EHH8-F1
#
_cell.length_a   1.000
_cell.length_b   1.000
_cell.length_c   1.000
_cell.angle_alpha   90.00
_cell.angle_beta   90.00
_cell.angle_gamma   90.00
#
_symmetry.space_group_name_H-M   'P 1'
#
loop_
_entity.id
_entity.type
_entity.pdbx_description
1 polymer ?
#
loop_
_entity_poly.entity_id
_entity_poly.type
_entity_poly.pdbx_seq_one_letter_code
_entity_poly.pdbx_strand_id
1 'polypeptide(L)'
;METARLFKLVCVICIASLIPTIRANVAEETDEYWVNKANEARKHTLMAYHPDPYEIVDHFHERHYDNSTDVEGTEEEKAVAFEEEDVIEMISSPTNSTRRSLTGRGKGKGKGKWSKLTGPCTASNPIDKCWRCQPDWARRRKKLVHCVRGFGYRTTGGKRGRIYVVTSPRDDDMVNPRPGTLRHAVIQKEPLWIVFKHDMSIRLSQELMITSDKTIDARGANVHIAYGAGITMQYVHNIIIHGLHVHHIVKSSGGLIRDSINHFGHRGEADGDGISIFGATNIWLDHISMSKCQDGLIDAIMGSTAITISNSHFTHHNDVMLLGAQNNNMDDKKMQVTVAYNHFGKGLVQRMPRVRWGFVHVVNNDYTHWELYAIGGSQGPTILSHGNRFIAPPHKQHYRERDYASESEWKNWNWRSEKDVFMNNAYFRQSGNPHFKCSHSRQQMIKPKNGVMVSVSLADNNEEKSTDLKKFKGGTLRVHELKKGNLTVKFTNRGASIMSLLFPNINGKLEDIVLGYDSVNDHMSDTVFCGVTLARVASKKEKAAANDGKNTIHGGTKEFSDVIWTVKKHKHNGKKPYIVFTYTTSPDGDQGKLEVTVTYKLVGENRLKMVMQAKAKEKTTPLNLVHRSYWNLGGHNNEDIFSEEIQILGSGYTHLDDNLTPTGKILAVKGTPFDFRQLRPIKDNINELKTGYGINYCLDGVANKMRKVVELVDNKSKIKMELSTDQSGLRLKTTKPKNGSVHKAYSGLCLESHAINYQYRSSQIIEPGETYKHTMLFKFSFVP
;
A
#
# COMPACT_ATOMS: atom_id res chain seq x y z
N MET A 1 17.08 73.60 17.83
CA MET A 1 17.07 72.14 18.10
C MET A 1 15.83 71.41 17.53
N GLU A 2 14.94 72.08 16.79
CA GLU A 2 13.75 71.43 16.20
C GLU A 2 13.83 71.20 14.68
N THR A 3 14.76 71.83 13.97
CA THR A 3 14.94 71.64 12.52
C THR A 3 15.72 70.36 12.16
N ALA A 4 16.47 69.78 13.10
CA ALA A 4 17.27 68.56 12.87
C ALA A 4 16.48 67.24 13.03
N ARG A 5 15.28 67.27 13.62
CA ARG A 5 14.41 66.08 13.76
C ARG A 5 13.50 65.87 12.55
N LEU A 6 13.15 66.93 11.81
CA LEU A 6 12.32 66.80 10.61
C LEU A 6 13.10 66.23 9.42
N PHE A 7 14.40 66.56 9.29
CA PHE A 7 15.24 66.04 8.20
C PHE A 7 15.57 64.54 8.36
N LYS A 8 15.66 64.03 9.60
CA LYS A 8 15.82 62.58 9.85
C LYS A 8 14.52 61.79 9.63
N LEU A 9 13.35 62.40 9.84
CA LEU A 9 12.07 61.75 9.59
C LEU A 9 11.75 61.68 8.08
N VAL A 10 12.12 62.71 7.31
CA VAL A 10 11.92 62.73 5.84
C VAL A 10 12.90 61.80 5.12
N CYS A 11 14.16 61.68 5.57
CA CYS A 11 15.11 60.72 4.96
C CYS A 11 14.80 59.24 5.29
N VAL A 12 14.17 58.95 6.44
CA VAL A 12 13.77 57.56 6.77
C VAL A 12 12.49 57.15 6.05
N ILE A 13 11.61 58.09 5.71
CA ILE A 13 10.40 57.80 4.92
C ILE A 13 10.71 57.64 3.41
N CYS A 14 11.74 58.29 2.88
CA CYS A 14 12.16 58.11 1.48
C CYS A 14 13.04 56.87 1.22
N ILE A 15 13.63 56.25 2.25
CA ILE A 15 14.42 55.01 2.09
C ILE A 15 13.56 53.75 2.32
N ALA A 16 12.41 53.88 2.99
CA ALA A 16 11.43 52.80 3.15
C ALA A 16 10.60 52.52 1.87
N SER A 17 10.69 53.38 0.85
CA SER A 17 9.94 53.27 -0.41
C SER A 17 10.73 52.67 -1.58
N LEU A 18 11.94 52.15 -1.35
CA LEU A 18 12.81 51.56 -2.38
C LEU A 18 13.46 50.24 -1.93
N ILE A 19 12.87 49.51 -0.98
CA ILE A 19 13.23 48.10 -0.77
C ILE A 19 12.36 47.31 -1.74
N PRO A 20 12.90 46.79 -2.86
CA PRO A 20 12.10 45.98 -3.77
C PRO A 20 11.47 44.85 -2.97
N THR A 21 10.14 44.69 -3.07
CA THR A 21 9.51 43.55 -2.42
C THR A 21 10.05 42.27 -3.05
N ILE A 22 10.91 41.55 -2.33
CA ILE A 22 11.45 40.27 -2.79
C ILE A 22 10.30 39.27 -2.73
N ARG A 23 9.67 39.03 -3.88
CA ARG A 23 8.68 37.97 -4.07
C ARG A 23 9.36 36.86 -4.88
N ALA A 24 9.12 35.61 -4.50
CA ALA A 24 9.62 34.44 -5.23
C ALA A 24 11.16 34.38 -5.38
N ASN A 25 11.91 34.84 -4.37
CA ASN A 25 13.38 34.91 -4.33
C ASN A 25 14.00 35.78 -5.44
N VAL A 26 13.24 36.72 -6.01
CA VAL A 26 13.72 37.72 -6.99
C VAL A 26 13.24 39.11 -6.60
N ALA A 27 14.00 40.14 -6.95
CA ALA A 27 13.53 41.52 -6.94
C ALA A 27 12.65 41.78 -8.17
N GLU A 28 11.38 41.34 -8.12
CA GLU A 28 10.41 41.45 -9.21
C GLU A 28 10.14 42.90 -9.67
N GLU A 29 10.50 43.90 -8.88
CA GLU A 29 10.30 45.32 -9.22
C GLU A 29 11.46 45.92 -10.05
N THR A 30 12.62 45.25 -10.11
CA THR A 30 13.83 45.78 -10.75
C THR A 30 14.30 44.95 -11.96
N ASP A 31 13.78 43.73 -12.14
CA ASP A 31 14.17 42.83 -13.23
C ASP A 31 13.04 42.73 -14.27
N GLU A 32 13.23 43.40 -15.41
CA GLU A 32 12.23 43.50 -16.49
C GLU A 32 11.84 42.12 -17.06
N TYR A 33 12.78 41.16 -17.09
CA TYR A 33 12.49 39.81 -17.56
C TYR A 33 11.45 39.13 -16.67
N TRP A 34 11.61 39.24 -15.34
CA TRP A 34 10.69 38.65 -14.38
C TRP A 34 9.35 39.38 -14.30
N VAL A 35 9.32 40.71 -14.48
CA VAL A 35 8.06 41.48 -14.65
C VAL A 35 7.25 40.95 -15.84
N ASN A 36 7.91 40.78 -16.98
CA ASN A 36 7.26 40.30 -18.20
C ASN A 36 6.75 38.85 -18.03
N LYS A 37 7.56 37.97 -17.43
CA LYS A 37 7.16 36.61 -17.08
C LYS A 37 5.94 36.57 -16.16
N ALA A 38 5.91 37.38 -15.11
CA ALA A 38 4.78 37.45 -14.19
C ALA A 38 3.49 37.92 -14.89
N ASN A 39 3.60 38.93 -15.76
CA ASN A 39 2.46 39.43 -16.54
C ASN A 39 1.92 38.39 -17.54
N GLU A 40 2.81 37.64 -18.20
CA GLU A 40 2.44 36.54 -19.07
C GLU A 40 1.75 35.42 -18.29
N ALA A 41 2.32 35.01 -17.16
CA ALA A 41 1.78 34.00 -16.27
C ALA A 41 0.36 34.31 -15.81
N ARG A 42 0.06 35.57 -15.45
CA ARG A 42 -1.31 36.01 -15.11
C ARG A 42 -2.31 35.77 -16.24
N LYS A 43 -1.92 36.01 -17.49
CA LYS A 43 -2.77 35.72 -18.67
C LYS A 43 -3.01 34.23 -18.81
N HIS A 44 -1.97 33.41 -18.67
CA HIS A 44 -2.08 31.95 -18.69
C HIS A 44 -2.98 31.42 -17.57
N THR A 45 -2.90 31.97 -16.35
CA THR A 45 -3.80 31.64 -15.25
C THR A 45 -5.25 31.91 -15.62
N LEU A 46 -5.56 33.05 -16.25
CA LEU A 46 -6.91 33.37 -16.71
C LEU A 46 -7.39 32.42 -17.82
N MET A 47 -6.51 32.00 -18.72
CA MET A 47 -6.83 31.05 -19.80
C MET A 47 -7.02 29.61 -19.31
N ALA A 48 -6.28 29.22 -18.28
CA ALA A 48 -6.30 27.88 -17.71
C ALA A 48 -7.42 27.71 -16.67
N TYR A 49 -7.80 28.79 -15.98
CA TYR A 49 -8.88 28.81 -15.00
C TYR A 49 -10.23 28.51 -15.64
N HIS A 50 -10.99 27.60 -15.02
CA HIS A 50 -12.39 27.41 -15.35
C HIS A 50 -13.31 28.16 -14.39
N PRO A 51 -14.24 29.00 -14.86
CA PRO A 51 -15.22 29.64 -13.98
C PRO A 51 -16.12 28.61 -13.28
N ASP A 52 -16.36 27.47 -13.93
CA ASP A 52 -17.01 26.30 -13.35
C ASP A 52 -15.98 25.15 -13.19
N PRO A 53 -15.19 25.09 -12.10
CA PRO A 53 -14.20 24.04 -11.89
C PRO A 53 -14.76 22.61 -12.00
N TYR A 54 -16.08 22.44 -11.87
CA TYR A 54 -16.73 21.14 -11.88
C TYR A 54 -16.86 20.57 -13.30
N GLU A 55 -16.82 21.40 -14.36
CA GLU A 55 -16.87 20.95 -15.78
C GLU A 55 -15.55 20.37 -16.29
N ILE A 56 -14.39 20.88 -15.85
CA ILE A 56 -13.07 20.43 -16.34
C ILE A 56 -12.80 18.95 -16.05
N VAL A 57 -13.47 18.41 -15.03
CA VAL A 57 -13.23 17.05 -14.60
C VAL A 57 -14.07 16.04 -15.44
N ASP A 58 -14.88 16.51 -16.40
CA ASP A 58 -15.78 15.72 -17.26
C ASP A 58 -15.27 15.28 -18.62
N HIS A 59 -14.31 16.00 -19.19
CA HIS A 59 -14.11 15.92 -20.64
C HIS A 59 -13.45 14.60 -21.13
N PHE A 60 -13.55 13.48 -20.39
CA PHE A 60 -12.78 12.27 -20.64
C PHE A 60 -13.56 10.95 -20.81
N HIS A 61 -14.87 11.00 -21.10
CA HIS A 61 -15.56 9.83 -21.65
C HIS A 61 -15.69 9.82 -23.19
N GLU A 62 -15.48 10.95 -23.89
CA GLU A 62 -15.78 11.03 -25.33
C GLU A 62 -14.59 11.06 -26.30
N ARG A 63 -13.33 10.97 -25.84
CA ARG A 63 -12.27 10.57 -26.79
C ARG A 63 -12.35 9.07 -27.01
N HIS A 64 -13.22 8.68 -27.93
CA HIS A 64 -13.02 7.48 -28.73
C HIS A 64 -11.53 7.43 -29.09
N TYR A 65 -10.89 6.31 -28.75
CA TYR A 65 -9.56 5.98 -29.25
C TYR A 65 -9.69 5.83 -30.76
N ASP A 66 -9.61 6.95 -31.46
CA ASP A 66 -9.50 6.96 -32.90
C ASP A 66 -8.03 6.74 -33.25
N ASN A 67 -7.71 5.51 -33.65
CA ASN A 67 -6.43 5.16 -34.26
C ASN A 67 -6.29 5.73 -35.69
N SER A 68 -7.25 6.53 -36.20
CA SER A 68 -7.28 6.98 -37.60
C SER A 68 -6.75 8.38 -37.88
N THR A 69 -6.22 9.10 -36.87
CA THR A 69 -5.51 10.38 -37.11
C THR A 69 -4.02 10.31 -36.82
N ASP A 70 -3.39 9.19 -37.20
CA ASP A 70 -2.03 9.26 -37.75
C ASP A 70 -2.16 9.85 -39.16
N VAL A 71 -2.43 11.16 -39.24
CA VAL A 71 -2.35 11.90 -40.50
C VAL A 71 -0.89 11.84 -40.94
N GLU A 72 -0.69 11.37 -42.17
CA GLU A 72 0.59 11.24 -42.85
C GLU A 72 1.49 12.44 -42.56
N GLY A 73 2.53 12.22 -41.74
CA GLY A 73 3.53 13.22 -41.41
C GLY A 73 4.30 13.65 -42.65
N THR A 74 4.47 14.97 -42.78
CA THR A 74 5.25 15.63 -43.83
C THR A 74 6.71 15.17 -43.80
N GLU A 75 7.43 15.36 -44.91
CA GLU A 75 8.82 14.86 -45.08
C GLU A 75 9.81 15.34 -44.00
N GLU A 76 9.52 16.46 -43.31
CA GLU A 76 10.29 16.92 -42.15
C GLU A 76 10.12 16.04 -40.90
N GLU A 77 8.94 15.44 -40.66
CA GLU A 77 8.72 14.54 -39.51
C GLU A 77 9.39 13.17 -39.71
N LYS A 78 9.60 12.74 -40.97
CA LYS A 78 10.31 11.50 -41.29
C LYS A 78 11.81 11.58 -41.02
N ALA A 79 12.41 12.78 -41.10
CA ALA A 79 13.81 12.99 -40.75
C ALA A 79 14.05 12.95 -39.23
N VAL A 80 13.09 13.41 -38.42
CA VAL A 80 13.16 13.39 -36.95
C VAL A 80 12.97 11.97 -36.39
N ALA A 81 12.17 11.13 -37.05
CA ALA A 81 11.96 9.73 -36.67
C ALA A 81 13.24 8.88 -36.80
N PHE A 82 14.12 9.19 -37.77
CA PHE A 82 15.37 8.48 -38.01
C PHE A 82 16.41 8.71 -36.90
N GLU A 83 16.47 9.90 -36.29
CA GLU A 83 17.34 10.17 -35.13
C GLU A 83 16.77 9.62 -33.81
N GLU A 84 15.44 9.52 -33.66
CA GLU A 84 14.81 8.92 -32.48
C GLU A 84 15.07 7.41 -32.40
N GLU A 85 15.15 6.67 -33.53
CA GLU A 85 15.43 5.23 -33.52
C GLU A 85 16.82 4.87 -32.96
N ASP A 86 17.86 5.63 -33.31
CA ASP A 86 19.23 5.42 -32.79
C ASP A 86 19.34 5.68 -31.28
N VAL A 87 18.64 6.71 -30.78
CA VAL A 87 18.55 7.01 -29.34
C VAL A 87 17.72 5.96 -28.61
N ILE A 88 16.65 5.45 -29.24
CA ILE A 88 15.80 4.39 -28.70
C ILE A 88 16.55 3.05 -28.68
N GLU A 89 17.37 2.72 -29.68
CA GLU A 89 18.25 1.52 -29.67
C GLU A 89 19.31 1.59 -28.57
N MET A 90 19.94 2.74 -28.35
CA MET A 90 20.87 2.93 -27.22
C MET A 90 20.22 2.76 -25.84
N ILE A 91 18.92 3.08 -25.72
CA ILE A 91 18.16 2.95 -24.46
C ILE A 91 17.49 1.56 -24.35
N SER A 92 17.41 0.79 -25.44
CA SER A 92 16.63 -0.46 -25.53
C SER A 92 17.44 -1.77 -25.58
N SER A 93 18.38 -2.00 -24.64
CA SER A 93 18.67 -3.38 -24.16
C SER A 93 19.43 -3.43 -22.81
N PRO A 94 19.15 -4.35 -21.86
CA PRO A 94 17.93 -5.08 -21.55
C PRO A 94 17.43 -4.74 -20.13
N THR A 95 16.78 -3.59 -19.94
CA THR A 95 15.79 -3.43 -18.87
C THR A 95 14.63 -2.62 -19.41
N ASN A 96 13.68 -3.31 -20.05
CA ASN A 96 12.39 -2.73 -20.40
C ASN A 96 11.57 -2.56 -19.10
N SER A 97 12.02 -1.63 -18.25
CA SER A 97 11.55 -1.44 -16.88
C SER A 97 11.01 -0.04 -16.70
N THR A 98 9.69 0.06 -16.68
CA THR A 98 8.96 1.08 -15.91
C THR A 98 8.70 0.63 -14.48
N ARG A 99 9.44 -0.37 -13.99
CA ARG A 99 9.39 -0.84 -12.61
C ARG A 99 10.56 -0.21 -11.83
N ARG A 100 10.24 0.56 -10.78
CA ARG A 100 11.20 1.02 -9.76
C ARG A 100 12.17 -0.12 -9.42
N SER A 101 13.47 0.15 -9.58
CA SER A 101 14.52 -0.86 -9.77
C SER A 101 14.55 -1.97 -8.70
N LEU A 102 14.73 -3.22 -9.14
CA LEU A 102 15.36 -4.28 -8.36
C LEU A 102 16.50 -4.87 -9.21
N THR A 103 17.70 -4.36 -8.99
CA THR A 103 18.95 -4.91 -9.55
C THR A 103 19.24 -6.27 -8.91
N GLY A 104 18.95 -7.36 -9.63
CA GLY A 104 19.40 -8.70 -9.30
C GLY A 104 20.74 -8.99 -9.97
N ARG A 105 21.82 -9.11 -9.19
CA ARG A 105 23.13 -9.62 -9.65
C ARG A 105 22.96 -10.99 -10.32
N GLY A 106 23.39 -11.11 -11.57
CA GLY A 106 23.56 -12.39 -12.26
C GLY A 106 24.62 -12.30 -13.36
N LYS A 107 25.79 -12.90 -13.12
CA LYS A 107 26.84 -13.12 -14.13
C LYS A 107 26.34 -14.14 -15.16
N GLY A 108 26.46 -13.87 -16.46
CA GLY A 108 26.31 -14.88 -17.50
C GLY A 108 26.01 -14.31 -18.89
N LYS A 109 26.89 -14.59 -19.85
CA LYS A 109 26.87 -14.11 -21.24
C LYS A 109 25.72 -14.73 -22.06
N GLY A 110 25.10 -13.90 -22.91
CA GLY A 110 24.55 -14.30 -24.21
C GLY A 110 23.09 -14.76 -24.25
N LYS A 111 22.30 -14.05 -25.09
CA LYS A 111 20.93 -14.31 -25.57
C LYS A 111 19.79 -13.89 -24.62
N GLY A 112 19.21 -12.73 -24.92
CA GLY A 112 18.14 -12.08 -24.16
C GLY A 112 16.84 -12.89 -24.10
N LYS A 113 16.44 -13.29 -22.89
CA LYS A 113 15.10 -13.82 -22.60
C LYS A 113 14.12 -12.68 -22.33
N TRP A 114 13.74 -11.91 -23.35
CA TRP A 114 12.65 -10.94 -23.23
C TRP A 114 11.69 -10.90 -24.43
N SER A 115 11.60 -11.99 -25.18
CA SER A 115 10.47 -12.19 -26.09
C SER A 115 9.28 -12.77 -25.31
N LYS A 116 8.23 -11.95 -25.15
CA LYS A 116 6.84 -12.29 -24.76
C LYS A 116 6.54 -12.42 -23.25
N LEU A 117 6.23 -11.28 -22.61
CA LEU A 117 5.35 -11.25 -21.44
C LEU A 117 3.90 -11.43 -21.92
N THR A 118 3.26 -12.58 -21.67
CA THR A 118 1.89 -12.91 -22.10
C THR A 118 0.87 -12.88 -20.94
N GLY A 119 0.92 -11.86 -20.08
CA GLY A 119 -0.04 -11.67 -18.98
C GLY A 119 -0.89 -10.41 -19.15
N PRO A 120 -2.14 -10.36 -18.66
CA PRO A 120 -2.98 -9.16 -18.74
C PRO A 120 -2.37 -8.02 -17.92
N CYS A 121 -2.46 -6.79 -18.44
CA CYS A 121 -2.02 -5.59 -17.72
C CYS A 121 -2.74 -5.46 -16.37
N THR A 122 -1.98 -5.23 -15.29
CA THR A 122 -2.54 -5.17 -13.94
C THR A 122 -2.95 -3.77 -13.50
N ALA A 123 -2.50 -2.71 -14.19
CA ALA A 123 -2.82 -1.32 -13.84
C ALA A 123 -4.33 -1.11 -13.61
N SER A 124 -4.66 -0.48 -12.49
CA SER A 124 -6.03 -0.45 -11.95
C SER A 124 -6.68 0.94 -11.97
N ASN A 125 -5.88 2.01 -11.93
CA ASN A 125 -6.34 3.39 -12.03
C ASN A 125 -6.30 3.90 -13.50
N PRO A 126 -7.15 4.87 -13.87
CA PRO A 126 -7.29 5.32 -15.27
C PRO A 126 -6.03 5.94 -15.89
N ILE A 127 -5.19 6.60 -15.08
CA ILE A 127 -3.94 7.23 -15.55
C ILE A 127 -2.95 6.13 -15.92
N ASP A 128 -2.70 5.19 -15.02
CA ASP A 128 -1.76 4.09 -15.25
C ASP A 128 -2.25 3.13 -16.34
N LYS A 129 -3.55 2.82 -16.36
CA LYS A 129 -4.14 1.98 -17.42
C LYS A 129 -3.89 2.53 -18.82
N CYS A 130 -3.92 3.85 -18.96
CA CYS A 130 -3.77 4.52 -20.25
C CYS A 130 -2.39 4.28 -20.88
N TRP A 131 -1.31 4.17 -20.10
CA TRP A 131 0.04 4.01 -20.66
C TRP A 131 0.79 2.75 -20.20
N ARG A 132 0.67 2.29 -18.94
CA ARG A 132 1.42 1.13 -18.42
C ARG A 132 1.04 -0.18 -19.11
N CYS A 133 -0.16 -0.24 -19.66
CA CYS A 133 -0.64 -1.41 -20.39
C CYS A 133 -0.14 -1.48 -21.84
N GLN A 134 0.57 -0.46 -22.32
CA GLN A 134 1.13 -0.45 -23.66
C GLN A 134 2.53 -1.10 -23.63
N PRO A 135 2.73 -2.26 -24.30
CA PRO A 135 4.00 -3.00 -24.25
C PRO A 135 5.19 -2.25 -24.87
N ASP A 136 4.92 -1.23 -25.67
CA ASP A 136 5.87 -0.41 -26.43
C ASP A 136 5.97 1.04 -25.89
N TRP A 137 5.56 1.28 -24.64
CA TRP A 137 5.65 2.60 -23.99
C TRP A 137 7.05 3.23 -24.12
N ALA A 138 8.12 2.42 -24.16
CA ALA A 138 9.50 2.89 -24.26
C ALA A 138 9.81 3.47 -25.64
N ARG A 139 9.20 2.93 -26.71
CA ARG A 139 9.27 3.47 -28.07
C ARG A 139 8.31 4.64 -28.25
N ARG A 140 7.21 4.65 -27.51
CA ARG A 140 6.15 5.66 -27.59
C ARG A 140 6.06 6.49 -26.31
N ARG A 141 7.20 6.92 -25.75
CA ARG A 141 7.29 7.59 -24.43
C ARG A 141 6.36 8.80 -24.32
N LYS A 142 6.33 9.61 -25.37
CA LYS A 142 5.52 10.83 -25.50
C LYS A 142 4.01 10.56 -25.47
N LYS A 143 3.52 9.32 -25.67
CA LYS A 143 2.09 8.99 -25.54
C LYS A 143 1.55 9.17 -24.12
N LEU A 144 2.44 9.24 -23.11
CA LEU A 144 2.09 9.51 -21.71
C LEU A 144 1.20 10.76 -21.54
N VAL A 145 1.39 11.78 -22.38
CA VAL A 145 0.61 13.05 -22.35
C VAL A 145 -0.88 12.87 -22.57
N HIS A 146 -1.32 11.74 -23.13
CA HIS A 146 -2.74 11.46 -23.32
C HIS A 146 -3.42 10.90 -22.06
N CYS A 147 -2.62 10.61 -21.03
CA CYS A 147 -3.05 9.98 -19.79
C CYS A 147 -3.25 10.96 -18.65
N VAL A 148 -2.96 12.25 -18.83
CA VAL A 148 -3.25 13.28 -17.83
C VAL A 148 -4.75 13.35 -17.58
N ARG A 149 -5.13 13.55 -16.32
CA ARG A 149 -6.52 13.61 -15.84
C ARG A 149 -6.66 14.75 -14.84
N GLY A 150 -7.88 15.17 -14.54
CA GLY A 150 -8.14 16.26 -13.59
C GLY A 150 -7.79 17.63 -14.15
N PHE A 151 -7.57 18.61 -13.29
CA PHE A 151 -7.33 20.00 -13.70
C PHE A 151 -6.10 20.19 -14.60
N GLY A 152 -5.12 19.28 -14.52
CA GLY A 152 -3.92 19.32 -15.36
C GLY A 152 -4.11 18.69 -16.74
N TYR A 153 -5.31 18.28 -17.16
CA TYR A 153 -5.54 17.48 -18.38
C TYR A 153 -5.01 18.09 -19.70
N ARG A 154 -4.82 19.42 -19.76
CA ARG A 154 -4.24 20.12 -20.93
C ARG A 154 -2.70 20.05 -20.97
N THR A 155 -2.07 19.49 -19.95
CA THR A 155 -0.61 19.40 -19.87
C THR A 155 -0.08 18.42 -20.91
N THR A 156 0.75 18.94 -21.80
CA THR A 156 1.46 18.20 -22.85
C THR A 156 2.97 18.16 -22.62
N GLY A 157 3.51 18.98 -21.73
CA GLY A 157 4.95 19.02 -21.43
C GLY A 157 5.78 19.26 -22.70
N GLY A 158 6.89 18.53 -22.82
CA GLY A 158 7.78 18.58 -23.96
C GLY A 158 7.37 17.72 -25.16
N LYS A 159 6.07 17.39 -25.32
CA LYS A 159 5.58 16.47 -26.37
C LYS A 159 6.12 16.80 -27.77
N ARG A 160 6.07 18.08 -28.14
CA ARG A 160 6.46 18.59 -29.47
C ARG A 160 7.99 18.70 -29.65
N GLY A 161 8.73 18.45 -28.59
CA GLY A 161 10.17 18.57 -28.55
C GLY A 161 10.89 17.30 -28.92
N ARG A 162 12.16 17.41 -29.30
CA ARG A 162 13.07 16.25 -29.38
C ARG A 162 13.33 15.65 -27.99
N ILE A 163 13.82 14.41 -27.97
CA ILE A 163 14.32 13.79 -26.74
C ILE A 163 15.67 14.41 -26.39
N TYR A 164 15.81 14.83 -25.13
CA TYR A 164 17.10 15.23 -24.57
C TYR A 164 17.55 14.20 -23.54
N VAL A 165 18.75 13.63 -23.73
CA VAL A 165 19.28 12.61 -22.80
C VAL A 165 20.25 13.26 -21.82
N VAL A 166 19.89 13.26 -20.54
CA VAL A 166 20.82 13.59 -19.45
C VAL A 166 21.82 12.46 -19.33
N THR A 167 23.09 12.79 -19.45
CA THR A 167 24.24 11.87 -19.40
C THR A 167 25.14 12.13 -18.20
N SER A 168 24.97 13.25 -17.52
CA SER A 168 25.79 13.67 -16.39
C SER A 168 24.93 14.14 -15.22
N PRO A 169 25.20 13.68 -13.99
CA PRO A 169 24.51 14.15 -12.78
C PRO A 169 25.10 15.45 -12.22
N ARG A 170 26.07 16.07 -12.91
CA ARG A 170 26.75 17.29 -12.44
C ARG A 170 25.83 18.50 -12.42
N ASP A 171 26.08 19.36 -11.45
CA ASP A 171 25.47 20.68 -11.29
C ASP A 171 26.50 21.67 -10.74
N ASP A 172 27.62 21.82 -11.45
CA ASP A 172 28.82 22.54 -11.02
C ASP A 172 28.90 24.00 -11.47
N ASP A 173 28.11 24.40 -12.46
CA ASP A 173 28.06 25.78 -12.97
C ASP A 173 26.60 26.26 -13.11
N MET A 174 26.22 27.24 -12.29
CA MET A 174 24.85 27.78 -12.24
C MET A 174 24.55 28.74 -13.38
N VAL A 175 25.59 29.31 -14.00
CA VAL A 175 25.47 30.33 -15.05
C VAL A 175 25.72 29.73 -16.42
N ASN A 176 26.59 28.72 -16.57
CA ASN A 176 26.87 28.09 -17.86
C ASN A 176 26.78 26.56 -17.75
N PRO A 177 25.57 26.02 -17.51
CA PRO A 177 25.39 24.59 -17.32
C PRO A 177 25.80 23.81 -18.58
N ARG A 178 26.54 22.73 -18.40
CA ARG A 178 27.09 21.96 -19.53
C ARG A 178 26.00 21.14 -20.25
N PRO A 179 26.03 21.04 -21.60
CA PRO A 179 25.23 20.06 -22.33
C PRO A 179 25.41 18.65 -21.76
N GLY A 180 24.32 17.88 -21.75
CA GLY A 180 24.24 16.56 -21.09
C GLY A 180 23.86 16.61 -19.61
N THR A 181 23.80 17.78 -18.95
CA THR A 181 23.27 17.93 -17.58
C THR A 181 21.77 18.22 -17.58
N LEU A 182 21.12 18.00 -16.42
CA LEU A 182 19.71 18.33 -16.21
C LEU A 182 19.48 19.86 -16.24
N ARG A 183 20.33 20.66 -15.58
CA ARG A 183 20.22 22.13 -15.58
C ARG A 183 20.26 22.71 -16.98
N HIS A 184 21.17 22.23 -17.83
CA HIS A 184 21.21 22.64 -19.22
C HIS A 184 19.91 22.28 -19.95
N ALA A 185 19.37 21.07 -19.74
CA ALA A 185 18.16 20.61 -20.42
C ALA A 185 16.92 21.47 -20.12
N VAL A 186 16.70 21.81 -18.84
CA VAL A 186 15.44 22.44 -18.40
C VAL A 186 15.33 23.92 -18.76
N ILE A 187 16.45 24.58 -19.06
CA ILE A 187 16.47 26.01 -19.44
C ILE A 187 16.35 26.24 -20.95
N GLN A 188 16.35 25.18 -21.77
CA GLN A 188 16.31 25.32 -23.21
C GLN A 188 15.01 25.98 -23.69
N LYS A 189 15.08 26.77 -24.76
CA LYS A 189 13.93 27.53 -25.26
C LYS A 189 12.91 26.61 -25.92
N GLU A 190 13.36 25.61 -26.66
CA GLU A 190 12.47 24.65 -27.32
C GLU A 190 11.79 23.71 -26.32
N PRO A 191 10.62 23.14 -26.69
CA PRO A 191 10.06 22.04 -25.93
C PRO A 191 11.05 20.88 -25.87
N LEU A 192 11.17 20.19 -24.73
CA LEU A 192 12.06 19.02 -24.60
C LEU A 192 11.44 17.89 -23.78
N TRP A 193 11.59 16.67 -24.29
CA TRP A 193 11.32 15.44 -23.56
C TRP A 193 12.62 14.92 -22.94
N ILE A 194 12.87 15.26 -21.68
CA ILE A 194 14.11 15.00 -20.97
C ILE A 194 14.07 13.60 -20.35
N VAL A 195 15.03 12.74 -20.71
CA VAL A 195 15.21 11.40 -20.18
C VAL A 195 16.62 11.22 -19.61
N PHE A 196 16.88 10.10 -18.95
CA PHE A 196 18.16 9.83 -18.28
C PHE A 196 18.82 8.59 -18.87
N LYS A 197 20.11 8.68 -19.18
CA LYS A 197 20.88 7.59 -19.79
C LYS A 197 21.01 6.35 -18.89
N HIS A 198 21.08 6.56 -17.59
CA HIS A 198 21.23 5.53 -16.56
C HIS A 198 20.72 6.06 -15.21
N ASP A 199 20.73 5.21 -14.19
CA ASP A 199 20.46 5.63 -12.81
C ASP A 199 21.37 6.80 -12.42
N MET A 200 20.81 7.79 -11.73
CA MET A 200 21.53 9.02 -11.37
C MET A 200 21.10 9.51 -9.99
N SER A 201 22.06 10.01 -9.23
CA SER A 201 21.82 10.82 -8.04
C SER A 201 22.36 12.21 -8.31
N ILE A 202 21.46 13.17 -8.52
CA ILE A 202 21.74 14.55 -8.86
C ILE A 202 21.65 15.37 -7.58
N ARG A 203 22.75 16.02 -7.22
CA ARG A 203 22.79 16.99 -6.13
C ARG A 203 22.82 18.39 -6.75
N LEU A 204 21.70 19.10 -6.64
CA LEU A 204 21.59 20.47 -7.15
C LEU A 204 22.33 21.43 -6.22
N SER A 205 23.21 22.26 -6.77
CA SER A 205 24.00 23.22 -5.99
C SER A 205 23.17 24.43 -5.58
N GLN A 206 22.29 24.89 -6.47
CA GLN A 206 21.28 25.94 -6.24
C GLN A 206 19.96 25.51 -6.88
N GLU A 207 18.88 26.24 -6.62
CA GLU A 207 17.55 25.90 -7.16
C GLU A 207 17.57 25.65 -8.67
N LEU A 208 16.85 24.61 -9.12
CA LEU A 208 16.75 24.25 -10.53
C LEU A 208 15.55 24.95 -11.16
N MET A 209 15.81 26.05 -11.85
CA MET A 209 14.81 26.80 -12.61
C MET A 209 14.43 26.05 -13.89
N ILE A 210 13.14 25.79 -14.08
CA ILE A 210 12.61 25.10 -15.26
C ILE A 210 11.82 26.09 -16.14
N THR A 211 12.06 26.07 -17.45
CA THR A 211 11.28 26.82 -18.44
C THR A 211 10.05 26.06 -18.93
N SER A 212 9.11 26.73 -19.61
CA SER A 212 7.90 26.10 -20.16
C SER A 212 8.18 24.94 -21.13
N ASP A 213 7.15 24.12 -21.34
CA ASP A 213 7.11 23.04 -22.36
C ASP A 213 8.18 21.96 -22.14
N LYS A 214 8.34 21.53 -20.88
CA LYS A 214 9.31 20.50 -20.48
C LYS A 214 8.61 19.25 -19.95
N THR A 215 9.18 18.10 -20.28
CA THR A 215 8.89 16.85 -19.59
C THR A 215 10.17 16.30 -19.00
N ILE A 216 10.21 16.05 -17.69
CA ILE A 216 11.26 15.26 -17.05
C ILE A 216 10.70 13.85 -16.83
N ASP A 217 11.16 12.89 -17.61
CA ASP A 217 10.69 11.51 -17.64
C ASP A 217 11.79 10.56 -17.15
N ALA A 218 11.67 10.11 -15.89
CA ALA A 218 12.62 9.18 -15.28
C ALA A 218 12.35 7.71 -15.64
N ARG A 219 11.35 7.37 -16.47
CA ARG A 219 11.07 5.97 -16.80
C ARG A 219 12.27 5.31 -17.47
N GLY A 220 12.70 4.17 -16.93
CA GLY A 220 13.88 3.44 -17.39
C GLY A 220 15.17 3.74 -16.63
N ALA A 221 15.15 4.68 -15.69
CA ALA A 221 16.28 4.98 -14.80
C ALA A 221 15.79 5.27 -13.37
N ASN A 222 16.59 4.93 -12.37
CA ASN A 222 16.35 5.35 -10.99
C ASN A 222 17.03 6.69 -10.74
N VAL A 223 16.24 7.77 -10.74
CA VAL A 223 16.76 9.15 -10.69
C VAL A 223 16.36 9.82 -9.39
N HIS A 224 17.38 10.22 -8.62
CA HIS A 224 17.25 10.92 -7.36
C HIS A 224 17.70 12.37 -7.51
N ILE A 225 16.89 13.33 -7.04
CA ILE A 225 17.29 14.71 -6.78
C ILE A 225 17.35 14.86 -5.26
N ALA A 226 18.56 15.02 -4.71
CA ALA A 226 18.77 14.89 -3.28
C ALA A 226 20.00 15.59 -2.73
N TYR A 227 19.97 15.89 -1.42
CA TYR A 227 21.09 16.42 -0.64
C TYR A 227 21.60 17.79 -1.11
N GLY A 228 20.77 18.52 -1.84
CA GLY A 228 21.04 19.82 -2.42
C GLY A 228 19.76 20.64 -2.51
N ALA A 229 19.71 21.61 -3.41
CA ALA A 229 18.55 22.47 -3.62
C ALA A 229 17.38 21.77 -4.32
N GLY A 230 16.21 22.43 -4.31
CA GLY A 230 14.95 21.95 -4.90
C GLY A 230 14.75 22.34 -6.37
N ILE A 231 13.54 22.04 -6.87
CA ILE A 231 13.09 22.36 -8.23
C ILE A 231 12.10 23.53 -8.18
N THR A 232 12.30 24.53 -9.03
CA THR A 232 11.44 25.73 -9.08
C THR A 232 10.83 25.89 -10.47
N MET A 233 9.49 25.94 -10.52
CA MET A 233 8.67 26.26 -11.69
C MET A 233 8.00 27.61 -11.45
N GLN A 234 8.66 28.69 -11.86
CA GLN A 234 8.19 30.06 -11.63
C GLN A 234 7.78 30.73 -12.93
N TYR A 235 6.52 31.18 -12.99
CA TYR A 235 5.92 31.88 -14.13
C TYR A 235 6.07 31.15 -15.46
N VAL A 236 5.82 29.85 -15.42
CA VAL A 236 5.95 28.92 -16.55
C VAL A 236 4.68 28.11 -16.72
N HIS A 237 4.56 27.45 -17.86
CA HIS A 237 3.41 26.61 -18.13
C HIS A 237 3.81 25.31 -18.82
N ASN A 238 2.90 24.35 -18.80
CA ASN A 238 2.98 23.12 -19.58
C ASN A 238 4.21 22.27 -19.20
N ILE A 239 4.26 21.79 -17.96
CA ILE A 239 5.38 20.99 -17.43
C ILE A 239 4.89 19.65 -16.89
N ILE A 240 5.61 18.58 -17.24
CA ILE A 240 5.41 17.24 -16.69
C ILE A 240 6.66 16.82 -15.93
N ILE A 241 6.52 16.39 -14.69
CA ILE A 241 7.57 15.70 -13.94
C ILE A 241 7.06 14.31 -13.58
N HIS A 242 7.73 13.28 -14.11
CA HIS A 242 7.29 11.91 -14.00
C HIS A 242 8.39 10.97 -13.49
N GLY A 243 8.12 10.26 -12.39
CA GLY A 243 8.93 9.13 -11.91
C GLY A 243 10.18 9.47 -11.09
N LEU A 244 10.40 10.74 -10.72
CA LEU A 244 11.56 11.16 -9.92
C LEU A 244 11.45 10.75 -8.44
N HIS A 245 12.62 10.55 -7.81
CA HIS A 245 12.78 10.50 -6.36
C HIS A 245 13.36 11.84 -5.87
N VAL A 246 12.62 12.60 -5.06
CA VAL A 246 13.06 13.92 -4.54
C VAL A 246 13.12 13.87 -3.01
N HIS A 247 14.30 13.98 -2.41
CA HIS A 247 14.41 13.83 -0.95
C HIS A 247 15.65 14.46 -0.35
N HIS A 248 15.62 14.76 0.97
CA HIS A 248 16.76 15.40 1.65
C HIS A 248 17.15 16.70 0.96
N ILE A 249 16.16 17.45 0.48
CA ILE A 249 16.38 18.78 -0.07
C ILE A 249 16.68 19.74 1.08
N VAL A 250 17.64 20.62 0.87
CA VAL A 250 18.13 21.58 1.85
C VAL A 250 18.01 23.00 1.31
N LYS A 251 17.99 23.98 2.22
CA LYS A 251 18.09 25.39 1.89
C LYS A 251 19.32 25.66 1.04
N SER A 252 19.18 26.56 0.07
CA SER A 252 20.29 27.01 -0.76
C SER A 252 20.41 28.52 -0.69
N SER A 253 21.64 29.03 -0.57
CA SER A 253 21.94 30.45 -0.37
C SER A 253 21.46 31.37 -1.50
N GLY A 254 21.14 30.81 -2.67
CA GLY A 254 20.91 31.59 -3.88
C GLY A 254 22.23 32.04 -4.51
N GLY A 255 22.16 33.11 -5.29
CA GLY A 255 23.28 33.67 -6.05
C GLY A 255 22.92 33.84 -7.52
N LEU A 256 23.93 33.93 -8.38
CA LEU A 256 23.74 34.10 -9.81
C LEU A 256 23.32 32.76 -10.45
N ILE A 257 22.08 32.68 -10.94
CA ILE A 257 21.50 31.44 -11.46
C ILE A 257 20.90 31.71 -12.84
N ARG A 258 21.22 30.83 -13.80
CA ARG A 258 20.58 30.83 -15.12
C ARG A 258 19.20 30.20 -15.05
N ASP A 259 18.20 30.95 -15.50
CA ASP A 259 16.80 30.52 -15.55
C ASP A 259 16.26 30.34 -16.98
N SER A 260 16.95 30.87 -18.00
CA SER A 260 16.71 30.56 -19.41
C SER A 260 17.99 30.68 -20.24
N ILE A 261 17.96 30.26 -21.52
CA ILE A 261 19.11 30.46 -22.44
C ILE A 261 19.56 31.94 -22.46
N ASN A 262 18.62 32.88 -22.39
CA ASN A 262 18.91 34.30 -22.58
C ASN A 262 18.93 35.11 -21.28
N HIS A 263 18.71 34.46 -20.13
CA HIS A 263 18.59 35.16 -18.86
C HIS A 263 19.22 34.37 -17.71
N PHE A 264 20.02 35.08 -16.91
CA PHE A 264 20.49 34.65 -15.61
C PHE A 264 20.50 35.88 -14.69
N GLY A 265 20.13 35.68 -13.43
CA GLY A 265 19.96 36.78 -12.49
C GLY A 265 20.34 36.39 -11.07
N HIS A 266 20.50 37.39 -10.20
CA HIS A 266 20.73 37.13 -8.78
C HIS A 266 19.43 36.67 -8.12
N ARG A 267 19.48 35.51 -7.47
CA ARG A 267 18.36 34.92 -6.74
C ARG A 267 18.65 34.84 -5.25
N GLY A 268 17.63 35.03 -4.44
CA GLY A 268 17.70 34.96 -2.98
C GLY A 268 17.77 33.52 -2.45
N GLU A 269 17.76 33.39 -1.12
CA GLU A 269 17.73 32.08 -0.46
C GLU A 269 16.46 31.31 -0.87
N ALA A 270 16.61 30.02 -1.17
CA ALA A 270 15.50 29.10 -1.35
C ALA A 270 15.27 28.29 -0.06
N ASP A 271 14.00 28.13 0.33
CA ASP A 271 13.60 27.59 1.63
C ASP A 271 13.88 26.09 1.84
N GLY A 272 14.23 25.37 0.77
CA GLY A 272 14.50 23.93 0.83
C GLY A 272 13.27 23.07 0.58
N ASP A 273 12.29 23.62 -0.13
CA ASP A 273 11.17 22.87 -0.71
C ASP A 273 11.63 21.84 -1.73
N GLY A 274 10.94 20.70 -1.80
CA GLY A 274 11.19 19.71 -2.85
C GLY A 274 10.91 20.24 -4.25
N ILE A 275 9.68 20.71 -4.46
CA ILE A 275 9.18 21.27 -5.72
C ILE A 275 8.34 22.51 -5.41
N SER A 276 8.75 23.67 -5.92
CA SER A 276 8.02 24.93 -5.80
C SER A 276 7.38 25.31 -7.15
N ILE A 277 6.07 25.58 -7.14
CA ILE A 277 5.23 25.95 -8.27
C ILE A 277 4.69 27.35 -8.01
N PHE A 278 5.15 28.32 -8.78
CA PHE A 278 4.91 29.73 -8.52
C PHE A 278 4.30 30.40 -9.75
N GLY A 279 3.05 30.85 -9.66
CA GLY A 279 2.32 31.44 -10.79
C GLY A 279 2.38 30.60 -12.07
N ALA A 280 2.33 29.27 -11.94
CA ALA A 280 2.50 28.36 -13.07
C ALA A 280 1.20 27.63 -13.42
N THR A 281 1.06 27.24 -14.70
CA THR A 281 -0.18 26.63 -15.20
C THR A 281 0.04 25.36 -16.01
N ASN A 282 -0.94 24.46 -16.02
CA ASN A 282 -0.86 23.19 -16.76
C ASN A 282 0.36 22.37 -16.32
N ILE A 283 0.32 21.95 -15.05
CA ILE A 283 1.41 21.20 -14.41
C ILE A 283 0.93 19.80 -14.06
N TRP A 284 1.74 18.80 -14.37
CA TRP A 284 1.49 17.41 -13.99
C TRP A 284 2.68 16.80 -13.26
N LEU A 285 2.50 16.54 -11.98
CA LEU A 285 3.44 15.80 -11.14
C LEU A 285 2.92 14.37 -10.98
N ASP A 286 3.65 13.38 -11.49
CA ASP A 286 3.15 12.01 -11.56
C ASP A 286 4.20 10.97 -11.17
N HIS A 287 3.81 9.92 -10.45
CA HIS A 287 4.71 8.83 -10.05
C HIS A 287 5.96 9.26 -9.25
N ILE A 288 5.98 10.47 -8.68
CA ILE A 288 7.12 10.96 -7.90
C ILE A 288 7.14 10.35 -6.50
N SER A 289 8.33 10.16 -5.94
CA SER A 289 8.53 9.77 -4.54
C SER A 289 9.20 10.88 -3.78
N MET A 290 8.59 11.37 -2.71
CA MET A 290 9.12 12.51 -1.95
C MET A 290 9.18 12.26 -0.44
N SER A 291 10.23 12.77 0.20
CA SER A 291 10.42 12.65 1.66
C SER A 291 11.52 13.57 2.19
N LYS A 292 11.43 13.96 3.46
CA LYS A 292 12.56 14.59 4.19
C LYS A 292 13.16 15.82 3.50
N CYS A 293 12.35 16.68 2.86
CA CYS A 293 12.83 18.03 2.50
C CYS A 293 12.97 18.88 3.77
N GLN A 294 13.69 19.99 3.67
CA GLN A 294 13.94 20.88 4.82
C GLN A 294 12.72 21.71 5.17
N ASP A 295 12.01 22.25 4.17
CA ASP A 295 10.73 22.94 4.36
C ASP A 295 9.55 22.07 3.87
N GLY A 296 8.88 22.40 2.76
CA GLY A 296 7.78 21.60 2.19
C GLY A 296 8.22 20.51 1.20
N LEU A 297 7.35 19.54 0.87
CA LEU A 297 7.59 18.68 -0.31
C LEU A 297 7.13 19.39 -1.58
N ILE A 298 5.88 19.87 -1.62
CA ILE A 298 5.31 20.56 -2.79
C ILE A 298 4.59 21.82 -2.35
N ASP A 299 5.02 22.96 -2.89
CA ASP A 299 4.37 24.24 -2.66
C ASP A 299 3.84 24.81 -3.98
N ALA A 300 2.53 25.09 -4.06
CA ALA A 300 1.90 25.71 -5.22
C ALA A 300 1.19 26.99 -4.82
N ILE A 301 1.63 28.13 -5.35
CA ILE A 301 1.23 29.46 -4.86
C ILE A 301 1.08 30.48 -6.00
N MET A 302 0.57 31.67 -5.67
CA MET A 302 0.59 32.85 -6.54
C MET A 302 -0.22 32.67 -7.83
N GLY A 303 -1.44 32.16 -7.70
CA GLY A 303 -2.35 31.96 -8.83
C GLY A 303 -1.98 30.77 -9.71
N SER A 304 -1.13 29.86 -9.21
CA SER A 304 -0.86 28.60 -9.90
C SER A 304 -2.14 27.79 -10.03
N THR A 305 -2.42 27.26 -11.22
CA THR A 305 -3.70 26.58 -11.51
C THR A 305 -3.56 25.53 -12.62
N ALA A 306 -4.63 24.78 -12.89
CA ALA A 306 -4.60 23.65 -13.82
C ALA A 306 -3.50 22.63 -13.46
N ILE A 307 -3.49 22.17 -12.20
CA ILE A 307 -2.46 21.26 -11.67
C ILE A 307 -3.05 19.88 -11.41
N THR A 308 -2.29 18.83 -11.72
CA THR A 308 -2.57 17.47 -11.24
C THR A 308 -1.35 16.87 -10.58
N ILE A 309 -1.56 16.33 -9.38
CA ILE A 309 -0.56 15.61 -8.59
C ILE A 309 -1.10 14.19 -8.41
N SER A 310 -0.47 13.22 -9.09
CA SER A 310 -1.01 11.86 -9.16
C SER A 310 0.00 10.75 -8.99
N ASN A 311 -0.50 9.56 -8.60
CA ASN A 311 0.28 8.32 -8.46
C ASN A 311 1.57 8.45 -7.64
N SER A 312 1.65 9.45 -6.77
CA SER A 312 2.89 9.82 -6.08
C SER A 312 2.94 9.19 -4.69
N HIS A 313 4.13 9.11 -4.12
CA HIS A 313 4.39 8.49 -2.83
C HIS A 313 5.09 9.46 -1.88
N PHE A 314 4.45 9.79 -0.76
CA PHE A 314 4.94 10.74 0.22
C PHE A 314 5.18 10.04 1.56
N THR A 315 6.33 10.25 2.20
CA THR A 315 6.63 9.69 3.53
C THR A 315 7.61 10.56 4.34
N HIS A 316 7.68 10.35 5.66
CA HIS A 316 8.69 10.92 6.57
C HIS A 316 8.91 12.44 6.38
N HIS A 317 7.85 13.21 6.58
CA HIS A 317 7.92 14.66 6.38
C HIS A 317 6.80 15.39 7.12
N ASN A 318 7.09 16.61 7.58
CA ASN A 318 6.12 17.40 8.35
C ASN A 318 5.10 18.08 7.44
N ASP A 319 5.57 18.96 6.55
CA ASP A 319 4.75 19.86 5.74
C ASP A 319 4.66 19.36 4.30
N VAL A 320 3.69 18.47 4.03
CA VAL A 320 3.67 17.71 2.76
C VAL A 320 3.37 18.57 1.55
N MET A 321 2.22 19.25 1.52
CA MET A 321 1.75 19.96 0.33
C MET A 321 0.97 21.22 0.70
N LEU A 322 1.52 22.38 0.35
CA LEU A 322 0.86 23.68 0.53
C LEU A 322 0.28 24.18 -0.79
N LEU A 323 -1.03 24.43 -0.81
CA LEU A 323 -1.75 24.95 -1.97
C LEU A 323 -2.30 26.34 -1.58
N GLY A 324 -1.54 27.38 -1.92
CA GLY A 324 -1.76 28.78 -1.57
C GLY A 324 -1.09 29.16 -0.25
N ALA A 325 -0.16 30.13 -0.27
CA ALA A 325 0.69 30.47 0.88
C ALA A 325 0.17 31.63 1.75
N GLN A 326 -0.47 32.64 1.16
CA GLN A 326 -0.74 33.90 1.85
C GLN A 326 -2.23 34.16 2.07
N ASN A 327 -2.56 34.79 3.20
CA ASN A 327 -3.94 35.09 3.60
C ASN A 327 -4.56 36.28 2.84
N ASN A 328 -3.79 37.03 2.04
CA ASN A 328 -4.25 38.20 1.30
C ASN A 328 -4.04 38.07 -0.21
N ASN A 329 -3.47 36.95 -0.67
CA ASN A 329 -3.25 36.73 -2.10
C ASN A 329 -4.52 36.19 -2.75
N MET A 330 -5.33 37.11 -3.30
CA MET A 330 -6.60 36.76 -3.95
C MET A 330 -6.42 36.05 -5.30
N ASP A 331 -5.22 36.04 -5.89
CA ASP A 331 -4.97 35.32 -7.14
C ASP A 331 -5.17 33.80 -6.97
N ASP A 332 -4.90 33.29 -5.77
CA ASP A 332 -5.10 31.88 -5.41
C ASP A 332 -6.59 31.47 -5.41
N LYS A 333 -7.55 32.41 -5.49
CA LYS A 333 -8.97 32.05 -5.74
C LYS A 333 -9.18 31.35 -7.08
N LYS A 334 -8.28 31.57 -8.04
CA LYS A 334 -8.30 30.91 -9.35
C LYS A 334 -7.55 29.57 -9.36
N MET A 335 -6.96 29.16 -8.23
CA MET A 335 -6.25 27.90 -8.12
C MET A 335 -7.20 26.71 -8.25
N GLN A 336 -6.85 25.77 -9.12
CA GLN A 336 -7.60 24.54 -9.36
C GLN A 336 -6.62 23.36 -9.43
N VAL A 337 -6.71 22.45 -8.46
CA VAL A 337 -5.75 21.34 -8.29
C VAL A 337 -6.46 20.01 -8.12
N THR A 338 -5.99 18.98 -8.81
CA THR A 338 -6.38 17.58 -8.59
C THR A 338 -5.27 16.85 -7.86
N VAL A 339 -5.60 16.23 -6.72
CA VAL A 339 -4.73 15.35 -5.96
C VAL A 339 -5.32 13.95 -6.05
N ALA A 340 -4.72 13.05 -6.83
CA ALA A 340 -5.35 11.78 -7.18
C ALA A 340 -4.43 10.56 -7.10
N TYR A 341 -4.92 9.44 -6.56
CA TYR A 341 -4.19 8.17 -6.54
C TYR A 341 -2.81 8.23 -5.86
N ASN A 342 -2.61 9.17 -4.94
CA ASN A 342 -1.37 9.27 -4.17
C ASN A 342 -1.42 8.34 -2.96
N HIS A 343 -0.25 7.86 -2.54
CA HIS A 343 -0.05 7.19 -1.26
C HIS A 343 0.65 8.15 -0.29
N PHE A 344 -0.09 8.60 0.72
CA PHE A 344 0.40 9.34 1.86
C PHE A 344 0.71 8.35 2.98
N GLY A 345 1.99 7.98 3.06
CA GLY A 345 2.47 6.89 3.89
C GLY A 345 2.95 7.34 5.27
N LYS A 346 3.73 6.45 5.91
CA LYS A 346 4.21 6.63 7.28
C LYS A 346 5.08 7.87 7.50
N GLY A 347 5.02 8.39 8.73
CA GLY A 347 5.84 9.50 9.20
C GLY A 347 5.48 10.84 8.57
N LEU A 348 4.26 10.97 8.06
CA LEU A 348 3.73 12.26 7.61
C LEU A 348 3.02 12.95 8.77
N VAL A 349 3.19 14.25 8.93
CA VAL A 349 2.54 14.99 10.03
C VAL A 349 1.26 15.67 9.56
N GLN A 350 1.35 16.50 8.52
CA GLN A 350 0.25 17.36 8.07
C GLN A 350 0.32 17.76 6.58
N ARG A 351 -0.69 18.55 6.15
CA ARG A 351 -0.78 19.21 4.83
C ARG A 351 -0.89 18.26 3.63
N MET A 352 -1.87 17.36 3.59
CA MET A 352 -2.06 16.41 2.49
C MET A 352 -3.42 16.53 1.75
N PRO A 353 -3.80 17.70 1.20
CA PRO A 353 -3.08 18.98 1.20
C PRO A 353 -3.51 19.93 2.32
N ARG A 354 -2.79 21.04 2.48
CA ARG A 354 -3.26 22.24 3.18
C ARG A 354 -3.59 23.34 2.16
N VAL A 355 -4.84 23.79 2.13
CA VAL A 355 -5.36 24.66 1.04
C VAL A 355 -5.74 26.05 1.53
N ARG A 356 -5.48 27.08 0.72
CA ARG A 356 -6.04 28.44 0.85
C ARG A 356 -6.77 28.85 -0.42
N TRP A 357 -7.93 29.49 -0.27
CA TRP A 357 -8.76 30.09 -1.33
C TRP A 357 -9.34 29.16 -2.40
N GLY A 358 -8.49 28.47 -3.15
CA GLY A 358 -8.85 27.82 -4.40
C GLY A 358 -9.73 26.57 -4.27
N PHE A 359 -9.80 25.84 -5.37
CA PHE A 359 -10.58 24.64 -5.54
C PHE A 359 -9.68 23.41 -5.63
N VAL A 360 -9.90 22.41 -4.77
CA VAL A 360 -9.11 21.18 -4.76
C VAL A 360 -10.00 19.95 -4.78
N HIS A 361 -9.76 19.09 -5.77
CA HIS A 361 -10.37 17.77 -5.85
C HIS A 361 -9.37 16.71 -5.36
N VAL A 362 -9.66 16.12 -4.20
CA VAL A 362 -8.87 15.07 -3.56
C VAL A 362 -9.57 13.75 -3.79
N VAL A 363 -9.04 12.90 -4.68
CA VAL A 363 -9.75 11.71 -5.17
C VAL A 363 -8.95 10.42 -5.17
N ASN A 364 -9.50 9.37 -4.57
CA ASN A 364 -8.92 8.02 -4.53
C ASN A 364 -7.45 7.96 -4.04
N ASN A 365 -7.07 8.81 -3.10
CA ASN A 365 -5.80 8.75 -2.39
C ASN A 365 -5.90 7.83 -1.17
N ASP A 366 -4.75 7.33 -0.71
CA ASP A 366 -4.62 6.55 0.51
C ASP A 366 -3.81 7.31 1.55
N TYR A 367 -4.43 7.51 2.69
CA TYR A 367 -3.86 8.20 3.84
C TYR A 367 -3.65 7.19 4.95
N THR A 368 -2.41 7.05 5.37
CA THR A 368 -2.05 6.16 6.47
C THR A 368 -1.11 6.89 7.44
N HIS A 369 -1.36 6.75 8.74
CA HIS A 369 -0.40 7.15 9.78
C HIS A 369 0.00 8.65 9.78
N TRP A 370 -0.92 9.57 9.51
CA TRP A 370 -0.64 11.00 9.70
C TRP A 370 -0.64 11.37 11.18
N GLU A 371 0.22 12.30 11.60
CA GLU A 371 0.39 12.61 13.03
C GLU A 371 -0.46 13.77 13.56
N LEU A 372 -0.86 14.74 12.70
CA LEU A 372 -1.62 15.93 13.11
C LEU A 372 -2.92 16.17 12.32
N TYR A 373 -2.92 16.14 11.00
CA TYR A 373 -4.15 16.09 10.19
C TYR A 373 -3.84 15.62 8.77
N ALA A 374 -4.80 15.01 8.09
CA ALA A 374 -4.64 14.65 6.68
C ALA A 374 -4.88 15.88 5.78
N ILE A 375 -6.12 16.35 5.71
CA ILE A 375 -6.55 17.47 4.86
C ILE A 375 -6.84 18.67 5.76
N GLY A 376 -6.37 19.85 5.36
CA GLY A 376 -6.61 21.08 6.11
C GLY A 376 -6.72 22.30 5.22
N GLY A 377 -7.09 23.44 5.81
CA GLY A 377 -7.15 24.69 5.06
C GLY A 377 -7.55 25.92 5.88
N SER A 378 -7.42 27.07 5.25
CA SER A 378 -7.75 28.39 5.79
C SER A 378 -8.18 29.33 4.65
N GLN A 379 -8.90 30.43 4.92
CA GLN A 379 -9.32 31.40 3.88
C GLN A 379 -10.31 30.83 2.86
N GLY A 380 -11.30 30.06 3.31
CA GLY A 380 -12.44 29.65 2.47
C GLY A 380 -12.18 28.76 1.26
N PRO A 381 -11.26 27.77 1.29
CA PRO A 381 -11.05 26.88 0.15
C PRO A 381 -12.26 25.97 -0.08
N THR A 382 -12.47 25.57 -1.33
CA THR A 382 -13.40 24.50 -1.68
C THR A 382 -12.64 23.18 -1.79
N ILE A 383 -13.02 22.19 -0.99
CA ILE A 383 -12.38 20.88 -0.95
C ILE A 383 -13.42 19.79 -1.21
N LEU A 384 -13.22 19.04 -2.29
CA LEU A 384 -13.98 17.84 -2.59
C LEU A 384 -13.14 16.60 -2.30
N SER A 385 -13.46 15.89 -1.23
CA SER A 385 -12.86 14.60 -0.88
C SER A 385 -13.74 13.47 -1.42
N HIS A 386 -13.22 12.70 -2.39
CA HIS A 386 -13.96 11.61 -3.00
C HIS A 386 -13.22 10.28 -3.04
N GLY A 387 -13.83 9.23 -2.50
CA GLY A 387 -13.33 7.88 -2.66
C GLY A 387 -11.93 7.64 -2.06
N ASN A 388 -11.47 8.47 -1.14
CA ASN A 388 -10.20 8.32 -0.46
C ASN A 388 -10.32 7.27 0.66
N ARG A 389 -9.19 6.74 1.12
CA ARG A 389 -9.11 5.95 2.35
C ARG A 389 -8.29 6.68 3.40
N PHE A 390 -8.83 6.74 4.61
CA PHE A 390 -8.23 7.40 5.77
C PHE A 390 -8.07 6.41 6.91
N ILE A 391 -6.83 6.09 7.28
CA ILE A 391 -6.49 5.27 8.44
C ILE A 391 -5.79 6.14 9.48
N ALA A 392 -6.54 6.60 10.49
CA ALA A 392 -5.98 7.36 11.59
C ALA A 392 -5.05 6.49 12.46
N PRO A 393 -4.02 7.04 13.13
CA PRO A 393 -3.21 6.29 14.09
C PRO A 393 -3.96 5.98 15.40
N PRO A 394 -3.60 4.90 16.12
CA PRO A 394 -4.36 4.36 17.27
C PRO A 394 -4.45 5.25 18.52
N HIS A 395 -3.60 6.28 18.62
CA HIS A 395 -3.37 7.00 19.88
C HIS A 395 -3.87 8.45 19.91
N LYS A 396 -4.66 8.91 18.93
CA LYS A 396 -5.17 10.29 18.89
C LYS A 396 -6.64 10.35 18.45
N GLN A 397 -7.49 10.94 19.28
CA GLN A 397 -8.94 11.00 19.10
C GLN A 397 -9.44 12.28 18.39
N HIS A 398 -8.58 13.29 18.20
CA HIS A 398 -8.97 14.58 17.64
C HIS A 398 -7.93 15.11 16.65
N TYR A 399 -8.36 15.38 15.43
CA TYR A 399 -7.58 16.13 14.44
C TYR A 399 -8.31 17.44 14.14
N ARG A 400 -7.56 18.54 14.15
CA ARG A 400 -8.09 19.88 13.92
C ARG A 400 -7.73 20.33 12.51
N GLU A 401 -8.66 20.10 11.59
CA GLU A 401 -8.49 20.35 10.15
C GLU A 401 -8.51 21.86 9.79
N ARG A 402 -9.00 22.72 10.72
CA ARG A 402 -9.35 24.13 10.48
C ARG A 402 -9.02 25.06 11.65
N ASP A 403 -7.94 24.80 12.39
CA ASP A 403 -7.56 25.55 13.61
C ASP A 403 -7.33 27.06 13.44
N TYR A 404 -7.44 27.58 12.21
CA TYR A 404 -7.18 28.97 11.87
C TYR A 404 -8.45 29.81 11.66
N ALA A 405 -9.64 29.22 11.82
CA ALA A 405 -10.92 29.89 11.61
C ALA A 405 -11.94 29.46 12.67
N SER A 406 -12.83 30.37 13.07
CA SER A 406 -13.93 30.05 13.98
C SER A 406 -14.95 29.13 13.30
N GLU A 407 -15.75 28.41 14.09
CA GLU A 407 -16.82 27.57 13.55
C GLU A 407 -17.86 28.34 12.75
N SER A 408 -18.16 29.58 13.14
CA SER A 408 -19.07 30.46 12.36
C SER A 408 -18.50 30.84 11.00
N GLU A 409 -17.17 30.92 10.86
CA GLU A 409 -16.49 31.18 9.60
C GLU A 409 -16.43 29.92 8.72
N TRP A 410 -15.85 28.84 9.24
CA TRP A 410 -15.57 27.67 8.40
C TRP A 410 -16.82 26.86 8.03
N LYS A 411 -17.92 27.00 8.77
CA LYS A 411 -19.20 26.35 8.42
C LYS A 411 -19.71 26.76 7.04
N ASN A 412 -19.29 27.92 6.54
CA ASN A 412 -19.67 28.42 5.21
C ASN A 412 -18.74 27.91 4.10
N TRP A 413 -17.63 27.26 4.43
CA TRP A 413 -16.69 26.74 3.43
C TRP A 413 -17.20 25.43 2.85
N ASN A 414 -17.09 25.24 1.53
CA ASN A 414 -17.59 24.04 0.86
C ASN A 414 -16.59 22.89 0.97
N TRP A 415 -16.69 22.11 2.04
CA TRP A 415 -15.89 20.90 2.25
C TRP A 415 -16.82 19.69 2.27
N ARG A 416 -16.63 18.82 1.28
CA ARG A 416 -17.55 17.70 1.01
C ARG A 416 -16.77 16.39 0.99
N SER A 417 -17.40 15.34 1.50
CA SER A 417 -16.86 13.98 1.49
C SER A 417 -17.90 13.02 0.91
N GLU A 418 -17.53 12.27 -0.12
CA GLU A 418 -18.39 11.26 -0.74
C GLU A 418 -17.60 9.98 -1.05
N LYS A 419 -18.15 8.81 -0.74
CA LYS A 419 -17.51 7.49 -0.99
C LYS A 419 -16.16 7.27 -0.29
N ASP A 420 -15.73 8.18 0.57
CA ASP A 420 -14.53 8.01 1.40
C ASP A 420 -14.72 6.87 2.41
N VAL A 421 -13.61 6.25 2.81
CA VAL A 421 -13.57 5.24 3.87
C VAL A 421 -12.72 5.74 5.00
N PHE A 422 -13.27 5.71 6.20
CA PHE A 422 -12.61 6.13 7.42
C PHE A 422 -12.41 4.91 8.34
N MET A 423 -11.19 4.75 8.82
CA MET A 423 -10.77 3.64 9.69
C MET A 423 -10.08 4.20 10.93
N ASN A 424 -10.17 3.45 12.02
CA ASN A 424 -9.55 3.79 13.31
C ASN A 424 -9.96 5.18 13.85
N ASN A 425 -11.27 5.47 13.82
CA ASN A 425 -11.87 6.74 14.25
C ASN A 425 -11.46 7.97 13.43
N ALA A 426 -10.89 7.78 12.24
CA ALA A 426 -10.83 8.87 11.27
C ALA A 426 -12.25 9.38 10.98
N TYR A 427 -12.38 10.67 10.70
CA TYR A 427 -13.62 11.30 10.28
C TYR A 427 -13.29 12.48 9.36
N PHE A 428 -14.28 13.01 8.67
CA PHE A 428 -14.18 14.24 7.90
C PHE A 428 -15.33 15.17 8.28
N ARG A 429 -15.04 16.39 8.74
CA ARG A 429 -16.09 17.36 9.09
C ARG A 429 -16.52 18.10 7.84
N GLN A 430 -17.69 17.73 7.32
CA GLN A 430 -18.29 18.44 6.19
C GLN A 430 -18.86 19.80 6.59
N SER A 431 -18.91 20.73 5.65
CA SER A 431 -19.45 22.08 5.83
C SER A 431 -19.91 22.68 4.50
N GLY A 432 -20.46 23.89 4.56
CA GLY A 432 -21.03 24.57 3.41
C GLY A 432 -22.44 24.06 3.12
N ASN A 433 -22.90 24.28 1.89
CA ASN A 433 -24.27 23.97 1.52
C ASN A 433 -24.52 22.43 1.54
N PRO A 434 -25.44 21.90 2.37
CA PRO A 434 -25.73 20.46 2.44
C PRO A 434 -26.48 19.94 1.20
N HIS A 435 -27.24 20.81 0.54
CA HIS A 435 -27.88 20.57 -0.76
C HIS A 435 -26.97 20.96 -1.92
N PHE A 436 -25.69 21.21 -1.65
CA PHE A 436 -24.67 21.27 -2.68
C PHE A 436 -24.68 19.95 -3.43
N LYS A 437 -25.42 19.95 -4.54
CA LYS A 437 -25.45 18.91 -5.57
C LYS A 437 -24.59 19.46 -6.69
N CYS A 438 -23.63 18.68 -7.14
CA CYS A 438 -23.01 18.91 -8.45
C CYS A 438 -24.16 18.92 -9.46
N SER A 439 -24.57 20.10 -9.95
CA SER A 439 -25.84 20.28 -10.65
C SER A 439 -25.85 19.68 -12.05
N HIS A 440 -24.69 19.29 -12.56
CA HIS A 440 -24.52 18.69 -13.88
C HIS A 440 -23.77 17.35 -13.80
N SER A 441 -23.94 16.53 -14.84
CA SER A 441 -24.11 15.07 -14.80
C SER A 441 -23.07 14.23 -14.02
N ARG A 442 -23.41 12.99 -13.69
CA ARG A 442 -22.50 12.05 -12.98
C ARG A 442 -21.29 11.57 -13.83
N GLN A 443 -21.11 12.10 -15.04
CA GLN A 443 -20.03 11.72 -15.96
C GLN A 443 -18.75 12.57 -15.74
N GLN A 444 -18.87 13.60 -14.88
CA GLN A 444 -18.08 14.83 -14.93
C GLN A 444 -16.88 14.98 -14.00
N MET A 445 -16.40 13.90 -13.35
CA MET A 445 -15.19 13.93 -12.53
C MET A 445 -14.30 12.72 -12.79
N ILE A 446 -13.02 12.72 -12.33
CA ILE A 446 -12.28 11.46 -12.13
C ILE A 446 -13.21 10.60 -11.31
N LYS A 447 -13.81 9.58 -11.95
CA LYS A 447 -14.96 8.91 -11.40
C LYS A 447 -14.53 8.24 -10.10
N PRO A 448 -14.99 8.74 -8.95
CA PRO A 448 -14.46 8.28 -7.69
C PRO A 448 -14.91 6.85 -7.48
N LYS A 449 -13.94 5.94 -7.38
CA LYS A 449 -14.21 4.61 -6.86
C LYS A 449 -14.45 4.72 -5.36
N ASN A 450 -15.12 3.72 -4.78
CA ASN A 450 -15.25 3.66 -3.32
C ASN A 450 -13.87 3.57 -2.66
N GLY A 451 -13.67 4.25 -1.51
CA GLY A 451 -12.42 4.25 -0.75
C GLY A 451 -11.90 2.86 -0.38
N VAL A 452 -12.77 1.85 -0.26
CA VAL A 452 -12.36 0.45 -0.09
C VAL A 452 -11.48 -0.03 -1.26
N MET A 453 -11.75 0.45 -2.48
CA MET A 453 -11.00 0.05 -3.69
C MET A 453 -9.62 0.67 -3.78
N VAL A 454 -9.29 1.66 -2.93
CA VAL A 454 -7.97 2.29 -2.92
C VAL A 454 -6.86 1.27 -2.56
N SER A 455 -7.17 0.23 -1.77
CA SER A 455 -6.22 -0.88 -1.46
C SER A 455 -5.92 -1.71 -2.70
N VAL A 456 -6.88 -1.78 -3.61
CA VAL A 456 -6.77 -2.50 -4.88
C VAL A 456 -6.12 -1.61 -5.93
N SER A 457 -6.31 -0.29 -5.88
CA SER A 457 -5.82 0.63 -6.93
C SER A 457 -4.39 1.14 -6.75
N LEU A 458 -3.85 1.14 -5.53
CA LEU A 458 -2.46 1.52 -5.24
C LEU A 458 -1.51 0.30 -5.16
N ALA A 459 -2.08 -0.91 -5.16
CA ALA A 459 -1.33 -2.17 -5.16
C ALA A 459 -0.62 -2.50 -6.49
N ASP A 460 -0.72 -1.64 -7.51
CA ASP A 460 0.01 -1.79 -8.79
C ASP A 460 1.44 -1.20 -8.78
N ASN A 461 1.89 -0.68 -7.64
CA ASN A 461 3.30 -0.42 -7.39
C ASN A 461 3.95 -1.74 -6.94
N ASN A 462 4.64 -2.43 -7.86
CA ASN A 462 5.20 -3.77 -7.68
C ASN A 462 5.83 -4.04 -6.30
N GLU A 463 5.21 -4.96 -5.57
CA GLU A 463 5.81 -6.25 -5.26
C GLU A 463 4.76 -7.33 -5.58
N GLU A 464 5.19 -8.48 -6.09
CA GLU A 464 4.33 -9.66 -6.31
C GLU A 464 3.35 -9.82 -5.15
N LYS A 465 2.04 -10.03 -5.41
CA LYS A 465 0.98 -10.35 -4.42
C LYS A 465 1.57 -10.90 -3.12
N SER A 466 1.78 -10.00 -2.17
CA SER A 466 2.44 -10.19 -0.90
C SER A 466 2.12 -8.95 -0.07
N THR A 467 0.96 -8.91 0.56
CA THR A 467 0.73 -7.90 1.60
C THR A 467 1.74 -8.15 2.73
N ASP A 468 2.31 -7.05 3.24
CA ASP A 468 3.24 -6.91 4.37
C ASP A 468 4.70 -7.35 4.19
N LEU A 469 5.49 -6.49 3.54
CA LEU A 469 6.92 -6.70 3.29
C LEU A 469 7.77 -6.01 4.36
N LYS A 470 8.12 -6.78 5.40
CA LYS A 470 9.26 -6.52 6.30
C LYS A 470 10.33 -7.59 6.04
N LYS A 471 11.59 -7.17 5.93
CA LYS A 471 12.75 -8.06 5.77
C LYS A 471 13.12 -8.61 7.15
N PHE A 472 12.99 -9.92 7.37
CA PHE A 472 13.38 -10.57 8.62
C PHE A 472 14.50 -11.60 8.36
N LYS A 473 15.26 -12.00 9.39
CA LYS A 473 16.19 -13.14 9.29
C LYS A 473 15.39 -14.38 8.86
N GLY A 474 15.61 -14.89 7.65
CA GLY A 474 14.94 -16.08 7.10
C GLY A 474 14.11 -15.85 5.84
N GLY A 475 13.85 -14.60 5.44
CA GLY A 475 13.19 -14.28 4.18
C GLY A 475 12.17 -13.16 4.26
N THR A 476 11.31 -13.11 3.26
CA THR A 476 10.32 -12.07 3.06
C THR A 476 8.94 -12.56 3.48
N LEU A 477 8.28 -11.84 4.39
CA LEU A 477 6.93 -12.14 4.87
C LEU A 477 5.89 -11.74 3.82
N ARG A 478 4.87 -12.59 3.56
CA ARG A 478 3.93 -12.43 2.45
C ARG A 478 2.56 -13.02 2.77
N VAL A 479 1.48 -12.41 2.27
CA VAL A 479 0.16 -13.06 2.15
C VAL A 479 -0.04 -13.66 0.76
N HIS A 480 -0.62 -14.85 0.74
CA HIS A 480 -0.97 -15.61 -0.45
C HIS A 480 -2.46 -15.95 -0.44
N GLU A 481 -3.06 -16.12 -1.62
CA GLU A 481 -4.48 -16.47 -1.73
C GLU A 481 -4.67 -17.70 -2.61
N LEU A 482 -5.65 -18.53 -2.27
CA LEU A 482 -6.24 -19.54 -3.14
C LEU A 482 -7.72 -19.23 -3.34
N LYS A 483 -8.19 -19.29 -4.59
CA LYS A 483 -9.61 -19.07 -4.91
C LYS A 483 -10.15 -20.16 -5.83
N LYS A 484 -11.31 -20.72 -5.44
CA LYS A 484 -12.07 -21.67 -6.27
C LYS A 484 -13.55 -21.68 -5.87
N GLY A 485 -14.42 -21.35 -6.82
CA GLY A 485 -15.86 -21.27 -6.57
C GLY A 485 -16.16 -20.33 -5.40
N ASN A 486 -16.89 -20.86 -4.41
CA ASN A 486 -17.31 -20.11 -3.22
C ASN A 486 -16.22 -19.99 -2.15
N LEU A 487 -15.07 -20.67 -2.30
CA LEU A 487 -13.98 -20.60 -1.34
C LEU A 487 -12.90 -19.62 -1.79
N THR A 488 -12.58 -18.68 -0.92
CA THR A 488 -11.37 -17.85 -0.99
C THR A 488 -10.61 -18.00 0.32
N VAL A 489 -9.35 -18.43 0.28
CA VAL A 489 -8.54 -18.66 1.49
C VAL A 489 -7.27 -17.83 1.38
N LYS A 490 -6.97 -17.03 2.41
CA LYS A 490 -5.73 -16.27 2.53
C LYS A 490 -4.79 -16.93 3.53
N PHE A 491 -3.51 -16.91 3.21
CA PHE A 491 -2.45 -17.53 3.98
C PHE A 491 -1.31 -16.54 4.20
N THR A 492 -0.53 -16.68 5.27
CA THR A 492 0.79 -16.05 5.39
C THR A 492 1.88 -17.11 5.48
N ASN A 493 3.06 -16.78 4.95
CA ASN A 493 4.21 -17.68 5.05
C ASN A 493 4.86 -17.70 6.44
N ARG A 494 4.50 -16.81 7.38
CA ARG A 494 4.80 -17.05 8.81
C ARG A 494 3.93 -18.18 9.34
N GLY A 495 4.54 -19.22 9.92
CA GLY A 495 3.80 -20.37 10.46
C GLY A 495 3.04 -21.22 9.43
N ALA A 496 3.22 -20.97 8.12
CA ALA A 496 2.39 -21.53 7.05
C ALA A 496 0.88 -21.40 7.36
N SER A 497 0.46 -20.19 7.74
CA SER A 497 -0.78 -19.97 8.48
C SER A 497 -1.97 -19.63 7.58
N ILE A 498 -3.19 -20.03 7.98
CA ILE A 498 -4.45 -19.50 7.43
C ILE A 498 -4.78 -18.19 8.16
N MET A 499 -4.98 -17.11 7.41
CA MET A 499 -5.37 -15.80 7.98
C MET A 499 -6.85 -15.51 7.83
N SER A 500 -7.48 -16.02 6.78
CA SER A 500 -8.87 -15.75 6.42
C SER A 500 -9.39 -16.84 5.52
N LEU A 501 -10.65 -17.24 5.70
CA LEU A 501 -11.34 -18.21 4.89
C LEU A 501 -12.77 -17.73 4.64
N LEU A 502 -12.98 -17.18 3.45
CA LEU A 502 -14.27 -16.65 3.03
C LEU A 502 -15.15 -17.74 2.42
N PHE A 503 -16.38 -17.83 2.91
CA PHE A 503 -17.44 -18.68 2.37
C PHE A 503 -18.78 -17.92 2.40
N PRO A 504 -19.65 -18.05 1.37
CA PRO A 504 -20.93 -17.36 1.37
C PRO A 504 -21.85 -17.92 2.46
N ASN A 505 -22.65 -17.05 3.06
CA ASN A 505 -23.80 -17.43 3.86
C ASN A 505 -25.02 -17.71 2.97
N ILE A 506 -26.17 -18.06 3.58
CA ILE A 506 -27.42 -18.36 2.86
C ILE A 506 -27.92 -17.22 1.96
N ASN A 507 -27.54 -15.97 2.25
CA ASN A 507 -27.89 -14.79 1.45
C ASN A 507 -26.85 -14.49 0.34
N GLY A 508 -25.84 -15.35 0.15
CA GLY A 508 -24.77 -15.16 -0.83
C GLY A 508 -23.68 -14.17 -0.42
N LYS A 509 -23.76 -13.58 0.79
CA LYS A 509 -22.73 -12.69 1.33
C LYS A 509 -21.55 -13.50 1.85
N LEU A 510 -20.33 -13.18 1.42
CA LEU A 510 -19.10 -13.81 1.92
C LEU A 510 -18.86 -13.41 3.38
N GLU A 511 -18.72 -14.41 4.24
CA GLU A 511 -18.32 -14.26 5.64
C GLU A 511 -16.97 -14.96 5.84
N ASP A 512 -16.11 -14.38 6.70
CA ASP A 512 -14.87 -15.04 7.11
C ASP A 512 -15.17 -16.02 8.23
N ILE A 513 -15.07 -17.32 7.95
CA ILE A 513 -15.50 -18.36 8.90
C ILE A 513 -14.36 -18.89 9.79
N VAL A 514 -13.23 -18.18 9.81
CA VAL A 514 -12.15 -18.38 10.77
C VAL A 514 -11.84 -17.08 11.50
N LEU A 515 -11.47 -17.17 12.77
CA LEU A 515 -10.77 -16.07 13.43
C LEU A 515 -9.40 -15.92 12.79
N GLY A 516 -8.92 -14.69 12.72
CA GLY A 516 -7.70 -14.39 11.99
C GLY A 516 -7.32 -12.92 12.12
N TYR A 517 -6.55 -12.45 11.14
CA TYR A 517 -5.95 -11.13 11.18
C TYR A 517 -6.09 -10.46 9.81
N ASP A 518 -6.38 -9.16 9.81
CA ASP A 518 -6.50 -8.38 8.58
C ASP A 518 -5.13 -8.13 7.91
N SER A 519 -4.06 -8.10 8.70
CA SER A 519 -2.68 -7.92 8.23
C SER A 519 -1.72 -8.94 8.83
N VAL A 520 -0.58 -9.15 8.18
CA VAL A 520 0.48 -9.97 8.73
C VAL A 520 1.17 -9.30 9.92
N ASN A 521 1.07 -7.97 10.06
CA ASN A 521 1.57 -7.28 11.27
C ASN A 521 0.75 -7.66 12.50
N ASP A 522 -0.58 -7.74 12.37
CA ASP A 522 -1.44 -8.19 13.47
C ASP A 522 -1.18 -9.67 13.78
N HIS A 523 -0.97 -10.48 12.73
CA HIS A 523 -0.52 -11.87 12.88
C HIS A 523 0.81 -11.96 13.62
N MET A 524 1.77 -11.06 13.41
CA MET A 524 3.05 -11.04 14.14
C MET A 524 2.91 -10.80 15.65
N SER A 525 1.88 -10.06 16.06
CA SER A 525 1.52 -9.86 17.47
C SER A 525 0.61 -10.97 18.03
N ASP A 526 0.33 -12.01 17.26
CA ASP A 526 -0.47 -13.14 17.69
C ASP A 526 0.17 -13.84 18.88
N THR A 527 -0.59 -13.89 19.97
CA THR A 527 -0.24 -14.57 21.23
C THR A 527 -1.10 -15.83 21.46
N VAL A 528 -2.06 -16.12 20.58
CA VAL A 528 -3.03 -17.21 20.68
C VAL A 528 -2.84 -18.31 19.63
N PHE A 529 -1.86 -18.14 18.73
CA PHE A 529 -1.47 -19.08 17.68
C PHE A 529 -2.59 -19.36 16.68
N CYS A 530 -3.25 -18.32 16.19
CA CYS A 530 -4.37 -18.42 15.27
C CYS A 530 -3.92 -18.82 13.86
N GLY A 531 -4.46 -19.93 13.36
CA GLY A 531 -4.24 -20.41 11.99
C GLY A 531 -2.85 -20.95 11.70
N VAL A 532 -1.94 -21.04 12.67
CA VAL A 532 -0.54 -21.46 12.47
C VAL A 532 -0.37 -22.99 12.43
N THR A 533 0.76 -23.43 11.87
CA THR A 533 1.27 -24.81 12.01
C THR A 533 2.20 -24.91 13.22
N LEU A 534 1.99 -25.91 14.07
CA LEU A 534 2.79 -26.16 15.28
C LEU A 534 3.46 -27.54 15.24
N ALA A 535 4.67 -27.58 15.79
CA ALA A 535 5.54 -28.72 16.09
C ALA A 535 6.69 -28.18 16.95
N ARG A 536 7.48 -28.96 17.69
CA ARG A 536 7.50 -30.42 17.87
C ARG A 536 6.74 -30.84 19.13
N VAL A 537 6.74 -32.14 19.45
CA VAL A 537 6.18 -32.64 20.71
C VAL A 537 7.08 -32.21 21.86
N ALA A 538 6.54 -31.59 22.90
CA ALA A 538 7.26 -31.38 24.14
C ALA A 538 7.45 -32.73 24.88
N SER A 539 8.70 -33.12 25.14
CA SER A 539 9.03 -34.34 25.87
C SER A 539 9.50 -34.01 27.30
N LYS A 540 9.14 -34.83 28.29
CA LYS A 540 9.55 -34.66 29.70
C LYS A 540 11.04 -34.98 29.95
N LYS A 541 11.74 -35.52 28.94
CA LYS A 541 13.13 -36.01 29.05
C LYS A 541 14.19 -35.00 28.60
N GLU A 542 13.79 -33.90 27.97
CA GLU A 542 14.71 -32.90 27.48
C GLU A 542 14.52 -31.61 28.28
N LYS A 543 15.63 -30.94 28.60
CA LYS A 543 15.63 -29.57 29.16
C LYS A 543 15.14 -28.59 28.08
N ALA A 544 13.88 -28.71 27.65
CA ALA A 544 13.22 -27.70 26.84
C ALA A 544 12.82 -26.54 27.76
N ALA A 545 12.98 -25.30 27.27
CA ALA A 545 12.61 -24.12 28.04
C ALA A 545 11.09 -24.13 28.30
N ALA A 546 10.70 -24.08 29.57
CA ALA A 546 9.29 -23.99 29.94
C ALA A 546 8.68 -22.71 29.36
N ASN A 547 7.55 -22.84 28.67
CA ASN A 547 6.84 -21.73 27.99
C ASN A 547 5.35 -21.65 28.39
N ASP A 548 4.86 -22.52 29.28
CA ASP A 548 3.55 -22.45 29.91
C ASP A 548 3.65 -22.91 31.38
N GLY A 549 3.95 -21.95 32.27
CA GLY A 549 4.23 -22.25 33.68
C GLY A 549 5.47 -23.13 33.84
N LYS A 550 5.32 -24.30 34.47
CA LYS A 550 6.39 -25.32 34.61
C LYS A 550 6.46 -26.28 33.42
N ASN A 551 5.54 -26.15 32.45
CA ASN A 551 5.41 -27.06 31.32
C ASN A 551 6.08 -26.48 30.07
N THR A 552 6.51 -27.38 29.19
CA THR A 552 6.81 -27.06 27.80
C THR A 552 5.61 -27.51 26.97
N ILE A 553 4.99 -26.60 26.24
CA ILE A 553 3.91 -26.88 25.29
C ILE A 553 4.35 -26.45 23.89
N HIS A 554 3.85 -27.12 22.86
CA HIS A 554 4.16 -26.79 21.45
C HIS A 554 5.65 -26.86 21.03
N GLY A 555 6.54 -27.29 21.93
CA GLY A 555 7.94 -27.65 21.68
C GLY A 555 8.98 -26.87 22.51
N GLY A 556 8.66 -25.68 23.04
CA GLY A 556 9.67 -24.71 23.54
C GLY A 556 9.59 -23.29 22.90
N THR A 557 10.75 -22.64 22.68
CA THR A 557 10.82 -21.24 22.15
C THR A 557 11.44 -21.20 20.74
N LYS A 558 10.75 -20.53 19.80
CA LYS A 558 11.04 -20.32 18.35
C LYS A 558 10.66 -21.46 17.37
N GLU A 559 9.59 -22.20 17.61
CA GLU A 559 9.38 -23.49 16.97
C GLU A 559 8.92 -23.50 15.50
N PHE A 560 7.64 -23.30 15.18
CA PHE A 560 7.13 -23.50 13.81
C PHE A 560 6.15 -22.39 13.41
N SER A 561 5.44 -21.84 14.39
CA SER A 561 4.53 -20.70 14.27
C SER A 561 5.24 -19.37 14.00
N ASP A 562 6.43 -19.17 14.57
CA ASP A 562 7.10 -17.87 14.58
C ASP A 562 8.10 -17.67 13.45
N VAL A 563 8.41 -18.72 12.69
CA VAL A 563 9.37 -18.69 11.58
C VAL A 563 8.70 -18.36 10.25
N ILE A 564 9.48 -17.77 9.35
CA ILE A 564 9.05 -17.51 7.97
C ILE A 564 9.37 -18.74 7.12
N TRP A 565 8.33 -19.38 6.60
CA TRP A 565 8.42 -20.51 5.70
C TRP A 565 8.69 -20.04 4.27
N THR A 566 9.40 -20.85 3.49
CA THR A 566 9.60 -20.62 2.07
C THR A 566 8.38 -21.08 1.28
N VAL A 567 7.86 -20.24 0.38
CA VAL A 567 6.80 -20.64 -0.56
C VAL A 567 7.44 -21.34 -1.75
N LYS A 568 7.36 -22.68 -1.80
CA LYS A 568 7.99 -23.50 -2.85
C LYS A 568 7.21 -23.50 -4.15
N LYS A 569 5.88 -23.49 -4.07
CA LYS A 569 4.97 -23.46 -5.22
C LYS A 569 3.68 -22.75 -4.84
N HIS A 570 3.12 -21.94 -5.75
CA HIS A 570 1.83 -21.28 -5.56
C HIS A 570 1.09 -21.21 -6.89
N LYS A 571 -0.15 -21.71 -6.90
CA LYS A 571 -1.10 -21.59 -7.99
C LYS A 571 -2.41 -21.05 -7.43
N HIS A 572 -2.61 -19.74 -7.59
CA HIS A 572 -3.73 -18.97 -7.03
C HIS A 572 -5.12 -19.47 -7.45
N ASN A 573 -5.31 -19.83 -8.73
CA ASN A 573 -6.61 -20.20 -9.29
C ASN A 573 -6.52 -21.36 -10.32
N GLY A 574 -7.66 -21.71 -10.90
CA GLY A 574 -7.81 -22.78 -11.90
C GLY A 574 -8.44 -24.06 -11.35
N LYS A 575 -8.33 -25.17 -12.09
CA LYS A 575 -9.03 -26.44 -11.74
C LYS A 575 -8.59 -27.03 -10.38
N LYS A 576 -7.32 -26.86 -10.01
CA LYS A 576 -6.72 -27.38 -8.76
C LYS A 576 -5.74 -26.34 -8.18
N PRO A 577 -6.22 -25.23 -7.58
CA PRO A 577 -5.37 -24.24 -6.92
C PRO A 577 -4.66 -24.85 -5.71
N TYR A 578 -3.41 -24.44 -5.47
CA TYR A 578 -2.63 -24.95 -4.34
C TYR A 578 -1.48 -24.01 -3.94
N ILE A 579 -1.02 -24.12 -2.70
CA ILE A 579 0.19 -23.49 -2.20
C ILE A 579 1.00 -24.49 -1.36
N VAL A 580 2.32 -24.44 -1.46
CA VAL A 580 3.27 -25.31 -0.76
C VAL A 580 4.25 -24.44 0.02
N PHE A 581 4.20 -24.52 1.34
CA PHE A 581 5.17 -23.94 2.26
C PHE A 581 6.20 -25.00 2.64
N THR A 582 7.47 -24.62 2.77
CA THR A 582 8.54 -25.49 3.26
C THR A 582 9.42 -24.77 4.26
N TYR A 583 9.85 -25.49 5.28
CA TYR A 583 10.77 -25.02 6.29
C TYR A 583 11.73 -26.15 6.65
N THR A 584 13.01 -25.81 6.82
CA THR A 584 14.03 -26.75 7.30
C THR A 584 14.56 -26.21 8.60
N THR A 585 14.46 -26.98 9.68
CA THR A 585 14.97 -26.54 10.99
C THR A 585 16.49 -26.41 10.94
N SER A 586 17.03 -25.46 11.72
CA SER A 586 18.44 -25.51 12.12
C SER A 586 18.72 -26.85 12.85
N PRO A 587 19.94 -27.39 12.81
CA PRO A 587 20.36 -28.42 13.74
C PRO A 587 20.44 -27.83 15.16
N ASP A 588 19.30 -27.64 15.80
CA ASP A 588 19.23 -27.15 17.18
C ASP A 588 19.17 -28.36 18.14
N GLY A 589 20.28 -28.62 18.83
CA GLY A 589 20.36 -29.63 19.89
C GLY A 589 20.27 -31.09 19.43
N ASP A 590 19.88 -31.98 20.34
CA ASP A 590 19.92 -33.44 20.15
C ASP A 590 18.86 -33.97 19.17
N GLN A 591 17.84 -33.19 18.81
CA GLN A 591 16.69 -33.67 18.05
C GLN A 591 16.84 -33.68 16.52
N GLY A 592 18.00 -33.28 15.98
CA GLY A 592 18.35 -33.40 14.56
C GLY A 592 17.55 -32.52 13.58
N LYS A 593 18.05 -32.44 12.35
CA LYS A 593 17.51 -31.62 11.26
C LYS A 593 16.24 -32.23 10.64
N LEU A 594 15.18 -31.41 10.52
CA LEU A 594 13.88 -31.81 9.97
C LEU A 594 13.49 -30.91 8.79
N GLU A 595 13.14 -31.51 7.65
CA GLU A 595 12.55 -30.81 6.50
C GLU A 595 11.04 -31.00 6.53
N VAL A 596 10.28 -29.91 6.62
CA VAL A 596 8.82 -29.92 6.74
C VAL A 596 8.19 -29.20 5.56
N THR A 597 7.05 -29.72 5.10
CA THR A 597 6.25 -29.17 4.01
C THR A 597 4.78 -29.14 4.40
N VAL A 598 4.14 -27.99 4.23
CA VAL A 598 2.69 -27.81 4.40
C VAL A 598 2.08 -27.45 3.05
N THR A 599 1.12 -28.24 2.59
CA THR A 599 0.45 -28.02 1.31
C THR A 599 -1.05 -27.80 1.51
N TYR A 600 -1.55 -26.64 1.10
CA TYR A 600 -2.98 -26.35 1.02
C TYR A 600 -3.47 -26.46 -0.42
N LYS A 601 -4.62 -27.08 -0.66
CA LYS A 601 -5.22 -27.26 -1.99
C LYS A 601 -6.73 -27.08 -1.95
N LEU A 602 -7.30 -26.39 -2.95
CA LEU A 602 -8.74 -26.39 -3.19
C LEU A 602 -9.10 -27.51 -4.16
N VAL A 603 -9.76 -28.56 -3.67
CA VAL A 603 -10.05 -29.80 -4.40
C VAL A 603 -11.56 -29.99 -4.58
N GLY A 604 -12.04 -30.29 -5.79
CA GLY A 604 -13.49 -30.29 -6.05
C GLY A 604 -14.13 -28.93 -5.73
N GLU A 605 -15.42 -28.93 -5.42
CA GLU A 605 -16.15 -27.74 -4.96
C GLU A 605 -16.17 -27.67 -3.44
N ASN A 606 -15.96 -26.48 -2.89
CA ASN A 606 -16.09 -26.18 -1.47
C ASN A 606 -15.28 -27.09 -0.54
N ARG A 607 -14.11 -27.59 -0.98
CA ARG A 607 -13.21 -28.36 -0.12
C ARG A 607 -11.80 -27.81 -0.07
N LEU A 608 -11.30 -27.60 1.14
CA LEU A 608 -9.92 -27.26 1.45
C LEU A 608 -9.20 -28.51 1.98
N LYS A 609 -8.16 -28.95 1.27
CA LYS A 609 -7.29 -30.07 1.69
C LYS A 609 -5.96 -29.52 2.18
N MET A 610 -5.54 -29.95 3.37
CA MET A 610 -4.24 -29.68 3.96
C MET A 610 -3.43 -30.98 4.03
N VAL A 611 -2.16 -30.94 3.64
CA VAL A 611 -1.22 -32.07 3.76
C VAL A 611 0.06 -31.56 4.41
N MET A 612 0.36 -32.07 5.59
CA MET A 612 1.60 -31.82 6.32
C MET A 612 2.52 -33.02 6.16
N GLN A 613 3.77 -32.78 5.77
CA GLN A 613 4.77 -33.82 5.59
C GLN A 613 6.09 -33.40 6.23
N ALA A 614 6.85 -34.36 6.74
CA ALA A 614 8.19 -34.10 7.23
C ALA A 614 9.14 -35.27 6.95
N LYS A 615 10.43 -34.95 6.90
CA LYS A 615 11.53 -35.92 6.76
C LYS A 615 12.66 -35.59 7.73
N ALA A 616 13.05 -36.56 8.54
CA ALA A 616 14.27 -36.49 9.34
C ALA A 616 15.48 -36.70 8.42
N LYS A 617 16.54 -35.90 8.60
CA LYS A 617 17.75 -36.00 7.76
C LYS A 617 18.85 -36.83 8.40
N GLU A 618 19.06 -36.67 9.70
CA GLU A 618 20.28 -37.14 10.37
C GLU A 618 19.98 -38.02 11.58
N LYS A 619 18.98 -37.65 12.39
CA LYS A 619 18.62 -38.35 13.62
C LYS A 619 17.14 -38.63 13.67
N THR A 620 16.82 -39.75 14.28
CA THR A 620 15.47 -40.12 14.68
C THR A 620 14.87 -39.05 15.59
N THR A 621 13.66 -38.57 15.30
CA THR A 621 13.08 -37.42 16.03
C THR A 621 11.59 -37.59 16.33
N PRO A 622 11.11 -37.20 17.52
CA PRO A 622 9.68 -37.18 17.81
C PRO A 622 8.99 -36.00 17.10
N LEU A 623 7.88 -36.26 16.42
CA LEU A 623 7.16 -35.26 15.64
C LEU A 623 5.65 -35.45 15.72
N ASN A 624 4.93 -34.36 15.98
CA ASN A 624 3.47 -34.28 15.82
C ASN A 624 3.16 -32.90 15.23
N LEU A 625 2.70 -32.87 13.98
CA LEU A 625 2.35 -31.63 13.29
C LEU A 625 0.85 -31.37 13.48
N VAL A 626 0.52 -30.18 13.97
CA VAL A 626 -0.88 -29.76 14.18
C VAL A 626 -1.14 -28.40 13.54
N HIS A 627 -2.39 -28.17 13.15
CA HIS A 627 -2.86 -26.91 12.59
C HIS A 627 -3.89 -26.28 13.51
N ARG A 628 -3.78 -24.98 13.78
CA ARG A 628 -4.53 -24.30 14.84
C ARG A 628 -5.44 -23.16 14.36
N SER A 629 -6.34 -23.42 13.42
CA SER A 629 -7.39 -22.45 13.08
C SER A 629 -8.53 -22.46 14.12
N TYR A 630 -8.96 -21.27 14.52
CA TYR A 630 -10.20 -21.09 15.27
C TYR A 630 -11.35 -20.82 14.29
N TRP A 631 -12.39 -21.62 14.34
CA TRP A 631 -13.55 -21.59 13.47
C TRP A 631 -14.69 -20.82 14.14
N ASN A 632 -15.40 -20.03 13.33
CA ASN A 632 -16.70 -19.45 13.65
C ASN A 632 -17.52 -19.41 12.35
N LEU A 633 -18.39 -20.38 12.13
CA LEU A 633 -19.21 -20.51 10.92
C LEU A 633 -20.30 -19.44 10.83
N GLY A 634 -20.60 -18.75 11.92
CA GLY A 634 -21.42 -17.52 11.94
C GLY A 634 -20.66 -16.29 11.39
N GLY A 635 -19.35 -16.40 11.22
CA GLY A 635 -18.45 -15.34 10.78
C GLY A 635 -17.58 -14.81 11.92
N HIS A 636 -16.37 -14.36 11.62
CA HIS A 636 -15.41 -13.83 12.60
C HIS A 636 -16.01 -12.72 13.48
N ASN A 637 -16.84 -11.86 12.90
CA ASN A 637 -17.47 -10.74 13.61
C ASN A 637 -18.64 -11.17 14.52
N ASN A 638 -19.02 -12.44 14.52
CA ASN A 638 -20.04 -12.97 15.42
C ASN A 638 -19.48 -12.99 16.86
N GLU A 639 -20.32 -12.65 17.84
CA GLU A 639 -19.85 -12.44 19.21
C GLU A 639 -19.38 -13.73 19.89
N ASP A 640 -20.01 -14.85 19.55
CA ASP A 640 -19.76 -16.17 20.12
C ASP A 640 -20.06 -17.30 19.11
N ILE A 641 -19.75 -18.54 19.50
CA ILE A 641 -20.06 -19.78 18.77
C ILE A 641 -21.33 -20.49 19.28
N PHE A 642 -22.16 -19.86 20.12
CA PHE A 642 -23.24 -20.57 20.82
C PHE A 642 -24.42 -20.97 19.93
N SER A 643 -24.51 -20.44 18.71
CA SER A 643 -25.41 -20.93 17.68
C SER A 643 -24.88 -22.15 16.92
N GLU A 644 -23.64 -22.57 17.19
CA GLU A 644 -23.03 -23.73 16.55
C GLU A 644 -23.35 -25.03 17.27
N GLU A 645 -23.59 -26.06 16.48
CA GLU A 645 -23.75 -27.45 16.89
C GLU A 645 -22.60 -28.28 16.34
N ILE A 646 -22.06 -29.18 17.17
CA ILE A 646 -20.94 -30.02 16.80
C ILE A 646 -21.25 -31.49 17.05
N GLN A 647 -20.82 -32.33 16.12
CA GLN A 647 -20.70 -33.77 16.26
C GLN A 647 -19.23 -34.14 16.15
N ILE A 648 -18.71 -34.94 17.09
CA ILE A 648 -17.36 -35.51 17.06
C ILE A 648 -17.48 -37.03 17.11
N LEU A 649 -16.95 -37.70 16.09
CA LEU A 649 -16.89 -39.17 16.02
C LEU A 649 -15.67 -39.67 16.81
N GLY A 650 -15.77 -39.59 18.13
CA GLY A 650 -14.78 -40.10 19.07
C GLY A 650 -15.42 -40.61 20.35
N SER A 651 -15.29 -41.91 20.62
CA SER A 651 -15.95 -42.58 21.74
C SER A 651 -15.20 -42.46 23.07
N GLY A 652 -13.96 -41.98 23.05
CA GLY A 652 -13.16 -41.76 24.26
C GLY A 652 -12.41 -40.43 24.25
N TYR A 653 -11.88 -40.02 25.40
CA TYR A 653 -11.06 -38.81 25.54
C TYR A 653 -9.89 -39.04 26.52
N THR A 654 -8.81 -38.27 26.37
CA THR A 654 -7.67 -38.32 27.29
C THR A 654 -8.01 -37.58 28.58
N HIS A 655 -8.11 -38.31 29.70
CA HIS A 655 -8.47 -37.72 30.99
C HIS A 655 -7.36 -36.79 31.51
N LEU A 656 -7.75 -35.59 31.95
CA LEU A 656 -6.88 -34.61 32.60
C LEU A 656 -7.15 -34.60 34.11
N ASP A 657 -6.12 -34.37 34.92
CA ASP A 657 -6.27 -34.10 36.34
C ASP A 657 -6.74 -32.66 36.61
N ASP A 658 -6.92 -32.30 37.88
CA ASP A 658 -7.34 -30.96 38.31
C ASP A 658 -6.37 -29.85 37.89
N ASN A 659 -5.11 -30.20 37.59
CA ASN A 659 -4.08 -29.29 37.08
C ASN A 659 -4.05 -29.25 35.55
N LEU A 660 -5.08 -29.78 34.88
CA LEU A 660 -5.19 -29.89 33.41
C LEU A 660 -4.07 -30.72 32.78
N THR A 661 -3.45 -31.62 33.55
CA THR A 661 -2.36 -32.47 33.09
C THR A 661 -2.91 -33.84 32.67
N PRO A 662 -2.53 -34.38 31.49
CA PRO A 662 -3.01 -35.70 31.09
C PRO A 662 -2.62 -36.80 32.09
N THR A 663 -3.57 -37.64 32.48
CA THR A 663 -3.33 -38.74 33.42
C THR A 663 -2.85 -40.01 32.73
N GLY A 664 -2.88 -40.04 31.39
CA GLY A 664 -2.63 -41.25 30.59
C GLY A 664 -3.83 -42.19 30.47
N LYS A 665 -4.92 -41.95 31.22
CA LYS A 665 -6.18 -42.71 31.11
C LYS A 665 -7.01 -42.23 29.93
N ILE A 666 -7.68 -43.17 29.27
CA ILE A 666 -8.73 -42.89 28.29
C ILE A 666 -10.06 -43.21 28.96
N LEU A 667 -10.99 -42.26 28.97
CA LEU A 667 -12.33 -42.49 29.48
C LEU A 667 -13.35 -42.38 28.35
N ALA A 668 -14.49 -43.05 28.49
CA ALA A 668 -15.59 -42.93 27.55
C ALA A 668 -16.18 -41.51 27.62
N VAL A 669 -16.55 -40.94 26.48
CA VAL A 669 -17.27 -39.65 26.46
C VAL A 669 -18.72 -39.80 26.92
N LYS A 670 -19.28 -41.02 26.83
CA LYS A 670 -20.68 -41.32 27.18
C LYS A 670 -21.01 -40.87 28.59
N GLY A 671 -22.05 -40.04 28.74
CA GLY A 671 -22.51 -39.54 30.04
C GLY A 671 -21.63 -38.45 30.64
N THR A 672 -20.72 -37.86 29.86
CA THR A 672 -19.88 -36.74 30.29
C THR A 672 -20.24 -35.46 29.52
N PRO A 673 -19.80 -34.27 29.99
CA PRO A 673 -19.92 -33.01 29.23
C PRO A 673 -19.26 -33.02 27.84
N PHE A 674 -18.41 -34.02 27.57
CA PHE A 674 -17.69 -34.21 26.31
C PHE A 674 -18.45 -35.10 25.31
N ASP A 675 -19.66 -35.56 25.62
CA ASP A 675 -20.43 -36.40 24.70
C ASP A 675 -21.03 -35.59 23.53
N PHE A 676 -20.24 -35.44 22.46
CA PHE A 676 -20.64 -34.88 21.17
C PHE A 676 -20.77 -35.96 20.09
N ARG A 677 -21.00 -37.23 20.44
CA ARG A 677 -21.18 -38.29 19.42
C ARG A 677 -22.42 -38.07 18.56
N GLN A 678 -23.38 -37.31 19.06
CA GLN A 678 -24.52 -36.78 18.32
C GLN A 678 -24.34 -35.27 18.12
N LEU A 679 -24.91 -34.74 17.03
CA LEU A 679 -24.92 -33.31 16.76
C LEU A 679 -25.69 -32.59 17.87
N ARG A 680 -25.04 -31.67 18.56
CA ARG A 680 -25.65 -30.89 19.64
C ARG A 680 -24.97 -29.53 19.83
N PRO A 681 -25.62 -28.55 20.46
CA PRO A 681 -25.04 -27.22 20.66
C PRO A 681 -23.73 -27.24 21.46
N ILE A 682 -22.74 -26.44 21.03
CA ILE A 682 -21.46 -26.29 21.73
C ILE A 682 -21.63 -25.57 23.08
N LYS A 683 -22.71 -24.81 23.27
CA LYS A 683 -23.01 -24.13 24.54
C LYS A 683 -23.45 -25.10 25.64
N ASP A 684 -23.89 -26.30 25.28
CA ASP A 684 -24.37 -27.26 26.26
C ASP A 684 -23.22 -27.66 27.20
N ASN A 685 -23.47 -27.73 28.50
CA ASN A 685 -22.52 -28.20 29.51
C ASN A 685 -21.19 -27.42 29.60
N ILE A 686 -20.99 -26.36 28.79
CA ILE A 686 -19.75 -25.57 28.78
C ILE A 686 -19.54 -24.83 30.11
N ASN A 687 -20.62 -24.51 30.81
CA ASN A 687 -20.61 -23.86 32.12
C ASN A 687 -20.21 -24.82 33.26
N GLU A 688 -20.29 -26.14 33.04
CA GLU A 688 -19.78 -27.15 33.98
C GLU A 688 -18.25 -27.23 33.92
N LEU A 689 -17.63 -26.64 32.90
CA LEU A 689 -16.20 -26.70 32.65
C LEU A 689 -15.51 -25.39 33.06
N LYS A 690 -14.61 -25.48 34.04
CA LYS A 690 -13.80 -24.34 34.55
C LYS A 690 -13.14 -23.52 33.42
N THR A 691 -12.65 -24.20 32.38
CA THR A 691 -11.91 -23.58 31.26
C THR A 691 -12.61 -23.66 29.90
N GLY A 692 -13.88 -24.10 29.87
CA GLY A 692 -14.56 -24.43 28.62
C GLY A 692 -14.02 -25.74 28.05
N TYR A 693 -14.24 -26.01 26.78
CA TYR A 693 -13.69 -27.20 26.15
C TYR A 693 -12.20 -27.05 25.90
N GLY A 694 -11.43 -28.10 26.24
CA GLY A 694 -9.97 -28.12 26.13
C GLY A 694 -9.40 -29.54 26.15
N ILE A 695 -10.13 -30.51 25.57
CA ILE A 695 -9.89 -31.95 25.73
C ILE A 695 -9.48 -32.62 24.41
N ASN A 696 -8.72 -33.70 24.48
CA ASN A 696 -8.39 -34.52 23.30
C ASN A 696 -9.32 -35.73 23.20
N TYR A 697 -10.03 -35.85 22.10
CA TYR A 697 -10.84 -37.00 21.72
C TYR A 697 -9.98 -38.08 21.05
N CYS A 698 -10.24 -39.33 21.42
CA CYS A 698 -9.86 -40.54 20.69
C CYS A 698 -10.86 -40.74 19.55
N LEU A 699 -10.41 -40.54 18.32
CA LEU A 699 -11.27 -40.61 17.14
C LEU A 699 -11.57 -42.05 16.76
N ASP A 700 -12.84 -42.33 16.50
CA ASP A 700 -13.30 -43.67 16.11
C ASP A 700 -12.79 -44.05 14.70
N GLY A 701 -12.66 -45.34 14.44
CA GLY A 701 -12.18 -45.88 13.16
C GLY A 701 -10.66 -46.09 13.07
N VAL A 702 -10.16 -46.35 11.86
CA VAL A 702 -8.77 -46.78 11.64
C VAL A 702 -7.86 -45.57 11.46
N ALA A 703 -6.84 -45.44 12.32
CA ALA A 703 -5.78 -44.45 12.17
C ALA A 703 -5.03 -44.60 10.83
N ASN A 704 -4.44 -43.50 10.33
CA ASN A 704 -3.78 -43.39 9.02
C ASN A 704 -4.70 -43.60 7.80
N LYS A 705 -6.01 -43.77 8.00
CA LYS A 705 -7.03 -43.73 6.94
C LYS A 705 -7.89 -42.46 7.08
N MET A 706 -8.06 -41.75 5.98
CA MET A 706 -8.94 -40.58 5.91
C MET A 706 -10.37 -40.99 6.22
N ARG A 707 -10.98 -40.33 7.21
CA ARG A 707 -12.38 -40.52 7.61
C ARG A 707 -12.98 -39.22 8.12
N LYS A 708 -14.30 -39.04 7.96
CA LYS A 708 -15.03 -37.93 8.60
C LYS A 708 -14.95 -38.11 10.10
N VAL A 709 -14.68 -37.03 10.82
CA VAL A 709 -14.50 -37.05 12.29
C VAL A 709 -15.25 -35.93 13.00
N VAL A 710 -15.54 -34.83 12.31
CA VAL A 710 -16.37 -33.75 12.85
C VAL A 710 -17.40 -33.31 11.82
N GLU A 711 -18.58 -32.98 12.32
CA GLU A 711 -19.56 -32.14 11.66
C GLU A 711 -19.83 -30.92 12.54
N LEU A 712 -19.70 -29.72 11.99
CA LEU A 712 -19.94 -28.45 12.66
C LEU A 712 -20.98 -27.68 11.85
N VAL A 713 -22.02 -27.18 12.49
CA VAL A 713 -23.14 -26.49 11.84
C VAL A 713 -23.42 -25.21 12.60
N ASP A 714 -23.52 -24.07 11.92
CA ASP A 714 -24.09 -22.86 12.53
C ASP A 714 -25.57 -22.72 12.16
N ASN A 715 -26.43 -22.68 13.18
CA ASN A 715 -27.87 -22.63 13.00
C ASN A 715 -28.36 -21.30 12.41
N LYS A 716 -27.57 -20.22 12.50
CA LYS A 716 -27.93 -18.89 11.98
C LYS A 716 -27.52 -18.72 10.51
N SER A 717 -26.25 -18.96 10.18
CA SER A 717 -25.70 -18.81 8.83
C SER A 717 -26.06 -19.98 7.90
N LYS A 718 -26.49 -21.10 8.50
CA LYS A 718 -26.74 -22.40 7.85
C LYS A 718 -25.50 -23.02 7.22
N ILE A 719 -24.31 -22.51 7.51
CA ILE A 719 -23.05 -23.08 7.03
C ILE A 719 -22.77 -24.36 7.83
N LYS A 720 -22.43 -25.42 7.09
CA LYS A 720 -21.94 -26.69 7.61
C LYS A 720 -20.50 -26.93 7.18
N MET A 721 -19.65 -27.31 8.12
CA MET A 721 -18.29 -27.78 7.91
C MET A 721 -18.15 -29.25 8.33
N GLU A 722 -17.68 -30.10 7.41
CA GLU A 722 -17.25 -31.46 7.72
C GLU A 722 -15.71 -31.53 7.72
N LEU A 723 -15.11 -32.01 8.81
CA LEU A 723 -13.67 -32.29 8.88
C LEU A 723 -13.44 -33.80 8.76
N SER A 724 -12.57 -34.17 7.83
CA SER A 724 -11.98 -35.51 7.73
C SER A 724 -10.47 -35.46 7.99
N THR A 725 -9.93 -36.46 8.67
CA THR A 725 -8.49 -36.56 8.96
C THR A 725 -8.01 -38.02 8.92
N ASP A 726 -6.70 -38.21 8.72
CA ASP A 726 -6.03 -39.51 8.87
C ASP A 726 -5.48 -39.74 10.29
N GLN A 727 -5.55 -38.76 11.19
CA GLN A 727 -5.01 -38.89 12.55
C GLN A 727 -5.92 -39.68 13.50
N SER A 728 -5.37 -40.12 14.64
CA SER A 728 -6.07 -40.88 15.67
C SER A 728 -6.75 -40.01 16.74
N GLY A 729 -6.42 -38.72 16.83
CA GLY A 729 -6.95 -37.80 17.83
C GLY A 729 -7.38 -36.45 17.29
N LEU A 730 -8.20 -35.77 18.08
CA LEU A 730 -8.69 -34.43 17.83
C LEU A 730 -8.77 -33.64 19.13
N ARG A 731 -8.13 -32.48 19.20
CA ARG A 731 -8.33 -31.54 20.31
C ARG A 731 -9.46 -30.58 19.99
N LEU A 732 -10.47 -30.54 20.85
CA LEU A 732 -11.47 -29.47 20.86
C LEU A 732 -11.05 -28.42 21.88
N LYS A 733 -10.90 -27.17 21.45
CA LYS A 733 -10.60 -26.04 22.33
C LYS A 733 -11.49 -24.84 22.03
N THR A 734 -12.20 -24.33 23.02
CA THR A 734 -12.95 -23.06 22.90
C THR A 734 -12.14 -21.88 23.40
N THR A 735 -12.34 -20.69 22.83
CA THR A 735 -11.73 -19.46 23.38
C THR A 735 -12.38 -19.09 24.72
N LYS A 736 -11.59 -18.67 25.71
CA LYS A 736 -12.05 -18.14 27.01
C LYS A 736 -11.22 -16.90 27.38
N PRO A 737 -11.71 -16.01 28.26
CA PRO A 737 -10.99 -14.79 28.59
C PRO A 737 -9.76 -15.10 29.45
N LYS A 738 -8.60 -14.60 29.01
CA LYS A 738 -7.49 -14.21 29.91
C LYS A 738 -7.44 -12.68 29.87
N ASN A 739 -7.09 -12.02 30.97
CA ASN A 739 -6.90 -10.56 30.95
C ASN A 739 -5.96 -10.19 29.79
N GLY A 740 -6.43 -9.35 28.86
CA GLY A 740 -5.68 -8.95 27.65
C GLY A 740 -5.80 -9.89 26.44
N SER A 741 -6.71 -10.86 26.42
CA SER A 741 -6.93 -11.70 25.23
C SER A 741 -7.55 -10.90 24.07
N VAL A 742 -6.94 -10.99 22.88
CA VAL A 742 -7.36 -10.27 21.65
C VAL A 742 -8.77 -10.65 21.19
N HIS A 743 -9.21 -11.88 21.46
CA HIS A 743 -10.55 -12.35 21.12
C HIS A 743 -11.45 -12.47 22.37
N LYS A 744 -12.73 -12.11 22.21
CA LYS A 744 -13.76 -12.28 23.24
C LYS A 744 -13.91 -13.75 23.62
N ALA A 745 -14.38 -14.00 24.84
CA ALA A 745 -14.72 -15.36 25.29
C ALA A 745 -15.68 -16.04 24.31
N TYR A 746 -15.39 -17.30 23.96
CA TYR A 746 -16.20 -18.14 23.08
C TYR A 746 -16.42 -17.63 21.65
N SER A 747 -15.63 -16.66 21.20
CA SER A 747 -15.62 -16.17 19.81
C SER A 747 -15.25 -17.22 18.75
N GLY A 748 -14.65 -18.35 19.13
CA GLY A 748 -14.26 -19.40 18.18
C GLY A 748 -13.88 -20.72 18.85
N LEU A 749 -13.88 -21.79 18.06
CA LEU A 749 -13.42 -23.12 18.48
C LEU A 749 -12.32 -23.66 17.59
N CYS A 750 -11.35 -24.37 18.16
CA CYS A 750 -10.24 -24.97 17.44
C CYS A 750 -10.39 -26.49 17.40
N LEU A 751 -10.06 -27.08 16.23
CA LEU A 751 -10.16 -28.51 15.92
C LEU A 751 -8.78 -29.03 15.47
N GLU A 752 -7.93 -29.37 16.43
CA GLU A 752 -6.53 -29.76 16.17
C GLU A 752 -6.43 -31.29 16.03
N SER A 753 -6.47 -31.85 14.81
CA SER A 753 -6.22 -33.29 14.65
C SER A 753 -4.75 -33.59 14.90
N HIS A 754 -4.46 -34.70 15.56
CA HIS A 754 -3.12 -35.06 16.02
C HIS A 754 -3.02 -36.55 16.28
N ALA A 755 -1.81 -37.11 16.30
CA ALA A 755 -1.62 -38.47 16.78
C ALA A 755 -1.73 -38.54 18.30
N ILE A 756 -2.59 -39.42 18.81
CA ILE A 756 -2.71 -39.67 20.25
C ILE A 756 -1.47 -40.39 20.74
N ASN A 757 -0.96 -39.91 21.86
CA ASN A 757 0.11 -40.54 22.61
C ASN A 757 -0.49 -41.35 23.77
N TYR A 758 -0.55 -42.67 23.61
CA TYR A 758 -0.86 -43.56 24.72
C TYR A 758 0.41 -43.74 25.56
N GLN A 759 0.34 -43.40 26.86
CA GLN A 759 1.43 -43.54 27.85
C GLN A 759 2.59 -42.51 27.81
N TYR A 760 2.41 -41.30 27.26
CA TYR A 760 3.46 -40.27 27.21
C TYR A 760 4.74 -40.68 26.44
N ARG A 761 4.73 -41.80 25.70
CA ARG A 761 5.79 -42.20 24.77
C ARG A 761 5.47 -41.63 23.40
N SER A 762 6.31 -40.70 22.91
CA SER A 762 6.13 -40.03 21.61
C SER A 762 5.70 -41.01 20.52
N SER A 763 4.41 -41.02 20.15
CA SER A 763 3.83 -42.05 19.29
C SER A 763 4.08 -41.80 17.80
N GLN A 764 4.81 -40.74 17.46
CA GLN A 764 5.31 -40.51 16.10
C GLN A 764 6.78 -40.14 16.20
N ILE A 765 7.61 -41.17 16.16
CA ILE A 765 9.04 -41.06 15.92
C ILE A 765 9.23 -41.19 14.41
N ILE A 766 10.02 -40.30 13.81
CA ILE A 766 10.41 -40.39 12.40
C ILE A 766 11.90 -40.72 12.32
N GLU A 767 12.24 -41.82 11.65
CA GLU A 767 13.63 -42.21 11.37
C GLU A 767 14.17 -41.54 10.10
N PRO A 768 15.50 -41.36 9.95
CA PRO A 768 16.10 -40.89 8.71
C PRO A 768 15.71 -41.80 7.53
N GLY A 769 15.16 -41.20 6.46
CA GLY A 769 14.67 -41.92 5.28
C GLY A 769 13.15 -42.14 5.26
N GLU A 770 12.48 -42.11 6.41
CA GLU A 770 11.02 -42.17 6.49
C GLU A 770 10.37 -40.83 6.14
N THR A 771 9.06 -40.87 5.85
CA THR A 771 8.27 -39.67 5.58
C THR A 771 7.03 -39.65 6.46
N TYR A 772 6.98 -38.67 7.35
CA TYR A 772 5.78 -38.32 8.09
C TYR A 772 4.72 -37.75 7.14
N LYS A 773 3.45 -38.10 7.38
CA LYS A 773 2.32 -37.53 6.64
C LYS A 773 1.09 -37.42 7.53
N HIS A 774 0.46 -36.25 7.49
CA HIS A 774 -0.81 -35.93 8.15
C HIS A 774 -1.68 -35.15 7.16
N THR A 775 -2.90 -35.62 6.93
CA THR A 775 -3.85 -35.05 5.98
C THR A 775 -5.14 -34.62 6.67
N MET A 776 -5.61 -33.42 6.38
CA MET A 776 -6.92 -32.91 6.77
C MET A 776 -7.71 -32.50 5.52
N LEU A 777 -9.03 -32.69 5.54
CA LEU A 777 -9.95 -32.26 4.49
C LEU A 777 -11.17 -31.59 5.14
N PHE A 778 -11.34 -30.30 4.87
CA PHE A 778 -12.50 -29.52 5.25
C PHE A 778 -13.45 -29.43 4.05
N LYS A 779 -14.73 -29.73 4.25
CA LYS A 779 -15.79 -29.59 3.25
C LYS A 779 -16.85 -28.64 3.78
N PHE A 780 -17.21 -27.63 3.00
CA PHE A 780 -18.20 -26.63 3.34
C PHE A 780 -19.46 -26.81 2.47
N SER A 781 -20.62 -26.65 3.09
CA SER A 781 -21.93 -26.75 2.44
C SER A 781 -22.97 -25.97 3.24
N PHE A 782 -24.20 -25.92 2.75
CA PHE A 782 -25.33 -25.44 3.54
C PHE A 782 -26.13 -26.61 4.09
N VAL A 783 -26.71 -26.44 5.28
CA VAL A 783 -27.80 -27.31 5.76
C VAL A 783 -29.07 -26.91 5.00
N PRO A 784 -29.87 -27.89 4.51
CA PRO A 784 -31.14 -27.63 3.84
C PRO A 784 -32.10 -26.75 4.63
#